data_AF-A0A1E8CVZ3-F1
#
_entry.id   AF-A0A1E8CVZ3-F1
#
_cell.length_a   1.000
_cell.length_b   1.000
_cell.length_c   1.000
_cell.angle_alpha   90.00
_cell.angle_beta   90.00
_cell.angle_gamma   90.00
#
_symmetry.space_group_name_H-M   'P 1'
#
loop_
_entity.id
_entity.type
_entity.pdbx_description
1 polymer ?
#
loop_
_entity_poly.entity_id
_entity_poly.type
_entity_poly.pdbx_seq_one_letter_code
_entity_poly.pdbx_strand_id
1 'polypeptide(L)'
;MTAPIQAQATPSPKAPVSSDPAAAQASRSDNLPNPLADKAAAERKEAVTKLVKGEATTTTINGNRVIKVDSTVKDKRGKNAKKSRFINYPVDREEDIFTILTDFGTQTMAGQTATAGPVHNEIASPDRVWDKNATDDNSTYWVPDFSRDHFLNLMFGAKDSFRDFYLKQSNGRFVAKGDVSDWVTVPYNEARYGSNTVAQTDGYWSYIKDTATAWYNTQKAAGQSDAQIKTYLAQFDKVDRYDYDGDGNFNEPDGYIDHFQAIHAGEGEEAGGGAQGTDAIWSHRWYAYSNGQGSTGPGFNKLGGVPLGDSGMWIGDYTTEPENGGLGVFAHEFGHDLGLPDLYDTAGGDNGTGFWTIMSGGSWLNQSRDAIGTKPGYMGPWEKLQLGWLDYTTVDYGKNKLVNLGPADRAVKDRTNTDENSYGVKPQAIVVPLPKRDVFTEKNTPHSGSAEWWSGLGNDMNSTLGTTIDLTGAATSASVNAWVEGNLEPEYDFLYAEVSTDNGATWAKVGDPVDGAFAWAQKSWDLSAYQGQSVQFRFRVSTDGGVASEAYLDDISVTKDGVEGTIDDVEGGAGAWVASGFSIIDGTTSKQVQDVYYAENRVYSNYDKGLKAGPYNFGWANTRPKWVERFPYQNGLLVWFSNGEYADNNTSAHPGGGLILPVDARPKAVKFPDGALLGNRRQPFDATFGQERTDMVTFHRNGYGVTLKSAPAIPTFDDTNQLGYWDASNPWASTAVSGLGVTMKVVQTSSNKENMLVRVTTK
;
A
#
# COMPACT_ATOMS: atom_id res chain seq x y z
N MET A 1 -47.10 11.07 19.86
CA MET A 1 -46.34 9.97 19.23
C MET A 1 -44.90 10.45 19.15
N THR A 2 -44.08 10.02 20.10
CA THR A 2 -42.65 10.34 20.19
C THR A 2 -41.88 9.42 19.26
N ALA A 3 -41.08 10.00 18.36
CA ALA A 3 -40.18 9.27 17.48
C ALA A 3 -39.13 8.50 18.31
N PRO A 4 -38.72 7.29 17.90
CA PRO A 4 -37.72 6.52 18.62
C PRO A 4 -36.34 7.18 18.50
N ILE A 5 -35.67 7.33 19.65
CA ILE A 5 -34.28 7.73 19.78
C ILE A 5 -33.41 6.64 19.14
N GLN A 6 -32.63 6.99 18.11
CA GLN A 6 -31.55 6.13 17.60
C GLN A 6 -30.53 5.92 18.73
N ALA A 7 -30.34 4.67 19.11
CA ALA A 7 -29.25 4.29 20.01
C ALA A 7 -27.92 4.54 19.29
N GLN A 8 -27.10 5.45 19.83
CA GLN A 8 -25.69 5.55 19.48
C GLN A 8 -25.05 4.20 19.81
N ALA A 9 -24.51 3.53 18.78
CA ALA A 9 -23.73 2.33 18.95
C ALA A 9 -22.48 2.68 19.79
N THR A 10 -22.38 2.11 20.97
CA THR A 10 -21.11 2.04 21.71
C THR A 10 -20.06 1.41 20.81
N PRO A 11 -18.83 1.95 20.72
CA PRO A 11 -17.77 1.33 19.95
C PRO A 11 -17.58 -0.11 20.43
N SER A 12 -17.71 -1.06 19.51
CA SER A 12 -17.41 -2.46 19.78
C SER A 12 -15.96 -2.57 20.29
N PRO A 13 -15.68 -3.40 21.30
CA PRO A 13 -14.32 -3.72 21.68
C PRO A 13 -13.56 -4.22 20.43
N LYS A 14 -12.35 -3.70 20.18
CA LYS A 14 -11.45 -4.24 19.15
C LYS A 14 -11.36 -5.76 19.34
N ALA A 15 -11.54 -6.52 18.25
CA ALA A 15 -11.43 -7.97 18.28
C ALA A 15 -10.05 -8.39 18.85
N PRO A 16 -9.96 -9.48 19.63
CA PRO A 16 -8.66 -10.00 20.06
C PRO A 16 -7.79 -10.31 18.84
N VAL A 17 -6.49 -10.00 18.96
CA VAL A 17 -5.48 -10.33 17.94
C VAL A 17 -5.56 -11.82 17.63
N SER A 18 -5.67 -12.17 16.35
CA SER A 18 -5.74 -13.56 15.90
C SER A 18 -4.50 -14.32 16.35
N SER A 19 -4.64 -15.58 16.77
CA SER A 19 -3.50 -16.45 17.04
C SER A 19 -2.73 -16.88 15.77
N ASP A 20 -3.26 -16.55 14.60
CA ASP A 20 -2.59 -16.73 13.31
C ASP A 20 -1.91 -15.42 12.89
N PRO A 21 -0.57 -15.35 12.84
CA PRO A 21 0.14 -14.09 12.64
C PRO A 21 -0.23 -13.38 11.34
N ALA A 22 -0.34 -14.09 10.23
CA ALA A 22 -0.79 -13.50 8.97
C ALA A 22 -2.26 -12.99 9.00
N ALA A 23 -3.09 -13.47 9.93
CA ALA A 23 -4.44 -12.94 10.13
C ALA A 23 -4.45 -11.73 11.08
N ALA A 24 -3.57 -11.74 12.08
CA ALA A 24 -3.33 -10.58 12.91
C ALA A 24 -2.78 -9.43 12.05
N GLN A 25 -1.76 -9.68 11.22
CA GLN A 25 -1.19 -8.75 10.26
C GLN A 25 -2.26 -8.04 9.42
N ALA A 26 -3.24 -8.79 8.89
CA ALA A 26 -4.38 -8.23 8.15
C ALA A 26 -5.33 -7.29 8.94
N SER A 27 -5.24 -7.24 10.26
CA SER A 27 -6.05 -6.34 11.06
C SER A 27 -5.55 -4.89 11.08
N ARG A 28 -4.33 -4.65 10.56
CA ARG A 28 -3.67 -3.33 10.52
C ARG A 28 -2.85 -3.19 9.24
N SER A 29 -2.51 -1.96 8.87
CA SER A 29 -1.60 -1.69 7.75
C SER A 29 -0.17 -1.75 8.24
N ASP A 30 0.70 -2.45 7.54
CA ASP A 30 2.13 -2.53 7.88
C ASP A 30 2.91 -1.42 7.15
N ASN A 31 2.41 -0.97 6.00
CA ASN A 31 2.84 0.30 5.42
C ASN A 31 2.04 1.46 6.02
N LEU A 32 2.65 2.20 6.96
CA LEU A 32 2.00 3.36 7.59
C LEU A 32 2.07 4.60 6.67
N PRO A 33 0.98 5.40 6.62
CA PRO A 33 0.84 6.48 5.65
C PRO A 33 1.85 7.60 5.88
N ASN A 34 2.38 8.14 4.79
CA ASN A 34 3.11 9.40 4.81
C ASN A 34 3.09 10.07 3.42
N PRO A 35 2.97 11.42 3.35
CA PRO A 35 2.74 12.11 2.09
C PRO A 35 3.80 11.87 1.00
N LEU A 36 5.07 11.69 1.39
CA LEU A 36 6.18 11.50 0.46
C LEU A 36 6.08 10.15 -0.26
N ALA A 37 5.95 9.07 0.52
CA ALA A 37 5.86 7.72 -0.01
C ALA A 37 4.56 7.48 -0.77
N ASP A 38 3.44 8.00 -0.26
CA ASP A 38 2.13 7.85 -0.89
C ASP A 38 2.10 8.53 -2.27
N LYS A 39 2.68 9.73 -2.36
CA LYS A 39 2.88 10.42 -3.64
C LYS A 39 3.77 9.62 -4.58
N ALA A 40 4.94 9.16 -4.12
CA ALA A 40 5.87 8.40 -4.95
C ALA A 40 5.25 7.09 -5.47
N ALA A 41 4.50 6.38 -4.63
CA ALA A 41 3.78 5.16 -5.02
C ALA A 41 2.67 5.44 -6.04
N ALA A 42 1.89 6.51 -5.85
CA ALA A 42 0.87 6.94 -6.79
C ALA A 42 1.46 7.32 -8.16
N GLU A 43 2.54 8.10 -8.17
CA GLU A 43 3.26 8.48 -9.39
C GLU A 43 3.86 7.26 -10.10
N ARG A 44 4.39 6.29 -9.35
CA ARG A 44 4.89 5.04 -9.93
C ARG A 44 3.78 4.21 -10.55
N LYS A 45 2.66 4.02 -9.84
CA LYS A 45 1.50 3.30 -10.37
C LYS A 45 0.98 3.94 -11.65
N GLU A 46 0.87 5.27 -11.68
CA GLU A 46 0.49 6.04 -12.89
C GLU A 46 1.49 5.79 -14.04
N ALA A 47 2.79 5.95 -13.76
CA ALA A 47 3.85 5.85 -14.75
C ALA A 47 3.97 4.43 -15.35
N VAL A 48 3.93 3.40 -14.52
CA VAL A 48 3.95 1.99 -14.95
C VAL A 48 2.70 1.66 -15.76
N THR A 49 1.52 2.15 -15.33
CA THR A 49 0.29 1.98 -16.10
C THR A 49 0.42 2.62 -17.49
N LYS A 50 0.96 3.83 -17.59
CA LYS A 50 1.23 4.50 -18.88
C LYS A 50 2.28 3.76 -19.71
N LEU A 51 3.30 3.18 -19.07
CA LEU A 51 4.32 2.39 -19.75
C LEU A 51 3.70 1.14 -20.40
N VAL A 52 2.87 0.39 -19.67
CA VAL A 52 2.14 -0.77 -20.20
C VAL A 52 1.22 -0.39 -21.37
N LYS A 53 0.66 0.83 -21.36
CA LYS A 53 -0.16 1.39 -22.45
C LYS A 53 0.63 1.89 -23.66
N GLY A 54 1.97 1.97 -23.58
CA GLY A 54 2.80 2.66 -24.57
C GLY A 54 2.62 4.19 -24.58
N GLU A 55 2.00 4.75 -23.54
CA GLU A 55 1.78 6.19 -23.33
C GLU A 55 2.97 6.87 -22.62
N ALA A 56 3.89 6.08 -22.06
CA ALA A 56 5.16 6.53 -21.46
C ALA A 56 6.34 5.70 -22.00
N THR A 57 7.56 6.21 -21.81
CA THR A 57 8.79 5.53 -22.24
C THR A 57 9.79 5.48 -21.11
N THR A 58 10.70 4.51 -21.13
CA THR A 58 11.84 4.50 -20.22
C THR A 58 13.01 5.27 -20.81
N THR A 59 13.82 5.89 -19.95
CA THR A 59 15.11 6.50 -20.30
C THR A 59 16.10 6.30 -19.16
N THR A 60 17.36 6.67 -19.36
CA THR A 60 18.40 6.53 -18.33
C THR A 60 18.96 7.90 -17.99
N ILE A 61 18.95 8.23 -16.70
CA ILE A 61 19.55 9.44 -16.12
C ILE A 61 20.58 8.96 -15.10
N ASN A 62 21.85 9.33 -15.28
CA ASN A 62 22.97 8.94 -14.40
C ASN A 62 23.04 7.44 -14.07
N GLY A 63 22.80 6.60 -15.08
CA GLY A 63 22.84 5.14 -14.94
C GLY A 63 21.57 4.54 -14.33
N ASN A 64 20.66 5.36 -13.80
CA ASN A 64 19.37 4.92 -13.30
C ASN A 64 18.31 4.94 -14.42
N ARG A 65 17.52 3.87 -14.53
CA ARG A 65 16.37 3.85 -15.44
C ARG A 65 15.20 4.56 -14.77
N VAL A 66 14.58 5.47 -15.51
CA VAL A 66 13.38 6.19 -15.08
C VAL A 66 12.28 6.03 -16.12
N ILE A 67 11.02 6.10 -15.69
CA ILE A 67 9.89 6.27 -16.60
C ILE A 67 9.71 7.77 -16.83
N LYS A 68 9.78 8.18 -18.10
CA LYS A 68 9.50 9.53 -18.54
C LYS A 68 8.02 9.68 -18.87
N VAL A 69 7.32 10.48 -18.08
CA VAL A 69 5.91 10.84 -18.31
C VAL A 69 5.83 12.28 -18.80
N ASP A 70 5.42 12.47 -20.05
CA ASP A 70 5.21 13.79 -20.63
C ASP A 70 3.80 14.30 -20.32
N SER A 71 3.69 15.55 -19.86
CA SER A 71 2.44 16.29 -19.74
C SER A 71 2.49 17.58 -20.54
N THR A 72 1.31 18.05 -20.97
CA THR A 72 1.17 19.35 -21.63
C THR A 72 0.82 20.40 -20.59
N VAL A 73 1.71 21.37 -20.36
CA VAL A 73 1.51 22.49 -19.45
C VAL A 73 1.47 23.81 -20.23
N LYS A 74 0.92 24.86 -19.63
CA LYS A 74 1.00 26.22 -20.19
C LYS A 74 2.30 26.89 -19.76
N ASP A 75 3.05 27.47 -20.69
CA ASP A 75 4.23 28.27 -20.37
C ASP A 75 3.83 29.64 -19.79
N LYS A 76 4.82 30.44 -19.34
CA LYS A 76 4.60 31.81 -18.83
C LYS A 76 3.93 32.77 -19.85
N ARG A 77 3.76 32.34 -21.10
CA ARG A 77 3.13 33.07 -22.21
C ARG A 77 1.80 32.43 -22.66
N GLY A 78 1.28 31.45 -21.91
CA GLY A 78 0.02 30.75 -22.21
C GLY A 78 0.10 29.74 -23.37
N LYS A 79 1.30 29.39 -23.85
CA LYS A 79 1.49 28.41 -24.92
C LYS A 79 1.67 27.00 -24.35
N ASN A 80 1.22 26.00 -25.09
CA ASN A 80 1.46 24.60 -24.73
C ASN A 80 2.97 24.31 -24.76
N ALA A 81 3.51 23.89 -23.63
CA ALA A 81 4.85 23.38 -23.46
C ALA A 81 4.78 21.95 -22.92
N LYS A 82 5.76 21.12 -23.27
CA LYS A 82 5.90 19.80 -22.67
C LYS A 82 6.68 19.92 -21.37
N LYS A 83 6.13 19.40 -20.27
CA LYS A 83 6.86 19.16 -19.03
C LYS A 83 6.99 17.66 -18.85
N SER A 84 8.23 17.20 -18.71
CA SER A 84 8.49 15.80 -18.40
C SER A 84 8.62 15.64 -16.89
N ARG A 85 8.02 14.59 -16.35
CA ARG A 85 8.33 14.06 -15.02
C ARG A 85 9.11 12.76 -15.18
N PHE A 86 10.04 12.51 -14.29
CA PHE A 86 10.83 11.28 -14.24
C PHE A 86 10.46 10.52 -12.97
N ILE A 87 10.09 9.26 -13.13
CA ILE A 87 9.70 8.40 -12.03
C ILE A 87 10.77 7.31 -11.90
N ASN A 88 11.32 7.14 -10.71
CA ASN A 88 12.33 6.12 -10.43
C ASN A 88 11.83 4.72 -10.83
N TYR A 89 12.57 4.03 -11.70
CA TYR A 89 12.22 2.71 -12.21
C TYR A 89 13.45 1.87 -12.56
N PRO A 90 14.35 1.67 -11.57
CA PRO A 90 15.69 1.12 -11.79
C PRO A 90 15.59 -0.30 -12.35
N VAL A 91 16.53 -0.65 -13.23
CA VAL A 91 16.68 -2.04 -13.72
C VAL A 91 17.71 -2.80 -12.93
N ASP A 92 18.81 -2.17 -12.54
CA ASP A 92 19.91 -2.80 -11.84
C ASP A 92 20.35 -1.85 -10.72
N ARG A 93 20.39 -2.34 -9.48
CA ARG A 93 20.78 -1.55 -8.30
C ARG A 93 21.43 -2.38 -7.21
N GLU A 94 22.35 -1.74 -6.51
CA GLU A 94 22.90 -2.21 -5.25
C GLU A 94 22.48 -1.23 -4.17
N GLU A 95 21.67 -1.67 -3.21
CA GLU A 95 21.19 -0.84 -2.12
C GLU A 95 21.92 -1.21 -0.83
N ASP A 96 22.35 -0.20 -0.08
CA ASP A 96 23.02 -0.34 1.21
C ASP A 96 22.00 -0.17 2.35
N ILE A 97 21.87 -1.18 3.19
CA ILE A 97 20.92 -1.22 4.32
C ILE A 97 21.68 -1.06 5.63
N PHE A 98 21.24 -0.13 6.46
CA PHE A 98 21.78 0.05 7.79
C PHE A 98 20.80 -0.44 8.85
N THR A 99 21.19 -1.47 9.60
CA THR A 99 20.36 -2.10 10.62
C THR A 99 20.93 -1.85 12.02
N ILE A 100 20.09 -1.45 12.96
CA ILE A 100 20.44 -1.37 14.39
C ILE A 100 19.63 -2.41 15.17
N LEU A 101 20.32 -3.18 16.02
CA LEU A 101 19.72 -4.15 16.95
C LEU A 101 19.49 -3.49 18.31
N THR A 102 18.30 -3.65 18.91
CA THR A 102 17.90 -2.89 20.10
C THR A 102 17.28 -3.72 21.22
N ASP A 103 17.96 -3.74 22.36
CA ASP A 103 17.41 -4.17 23.65
C ASP A 103 16.56 -3.07 24.27
N PHE A 104 15.54 -3.43 25.05
CA PHE A 104 14.78 -2.48 25.84
C PHE A 104 15.37 -2.29 27.23
N GLY A 105 15.26 -1.07 27.73
CA GLY A 105 15.71 -0.69 29.05
C GLY A 105 14.67 -0.98 30.13
N THR A 106 14.89 -0.36 31.29
CA THR A 106 14.06 -0.59 32.48
C THR A 106 13.28 0.65 32.91
N GLN A 107 13.46 1.80 32.23
CA GLN A 107 12.64 2.97 32.52
C GLN A 107 11.21 2.74 32.04
N THR A 108 10.24 3.28 32.76
CA THR A 108 8.81 3.12 32.44
C THR A 108 8.16 4.49 32.36
N MET A 109 7.06 4.61 31.62
CA MET A 109 6.20 5.79 31.67
C MET A 109 4.98 5.57 32.54
N ALA A 110 4.56 6.64 33.22
CA ALA A 110 3.34 6.62 34.01
C ALA A 110 2.13 6.30 33.13
N GLY A 111 1.27 5.39 33.60
CA GLY A 111 0.08 4.96 32.86
C GLY A 111 0.29 3.77 31.92
N GLN A 112 1.52 3.28 31.78
CA GLN A 112 1.85 2.08 31.00
C GLN A 112 2.29 0.93 31.91
N THR A 113 2.38 -0.27 31.34
CA THR A 113 2.88 -1.46 32.04
C THR A 113 4.33 -1.26 32.49
N ALA A 114 4.64 -1.71 33.70
CA ALA A 114 5.97 -1.57 34.31
C ALA A 114 6.91 -2.77 34.06
N THR A 115 6.53 -3.69 33.17
CA THR A 115 7.35 -4.86 32.80
C THR A 115 8.62 -4.36 32.11
N ALA A 116 9.78 -4.64 32.69
CA ALA A 116 11.07 -4.25 32.13
C ALA A 116 11.43 -5.07 30.88
N GLY A 117 12.34 -4.56 30.04
CA GLY A 117 12.81 -5.26 28.86
C GLY A 117 11.73 -5.37 27.75
N PRO A 118 11.80 -6.41 26.90
CA PRO A 118 12.76 -7.53 26.95
C PRO A 118 14.17 -7.12 26.52
N VAL A 119 15.15 -7.96 26.86
CA VAL A 119 16.45 -7.99 26.16
C VAL A 119 16.51 -9.21 25.24
N HIS A 120 17.39 -9.18 24.26
CA HIS A 120 17.54 -10.25 23.29
C HIS A 120 17.88 -11.59 23.96
N ASN A 121 17.55 -12.68 23.28
CA ASN A 121 17.68 -14.06 23.72
C ASN A 121 16.81 -14.45 24.93
N GLU A 122 15.77 -13.67 25.25
CA GLU A 122 14.79 -14.00 26.31
C GLU A 122 13.54 -14.73 25.78
N ILE A 123 13.39 -14.89 24.47
CA ILE A 123 12.30 -15.66 23.87
C ILE A 123 12.41 -17.13 24.25
N ALA A 124 11.34 -17.69 24.82
CA ALA A 124 11.31 -19.06 25.29
C ALA A 124 11.48 -20.06 24.13
N SER A 125 12.33 -21.08 24.32
CA SER A 125 12.46 -22.16 23.34
C SER A 125 11.10 -22.86 23.13
N PRO A 126 10.66 -23.05 21.88
CA PRO A 126 9.41 -23.74 21.58
C PRO A 126 9.50 -25.24 21.95
N ASP A 127 8.38 -25.82 22.40
CA ASP A 127 8.30 -27.25 22.68
C ASP A 127 8.18 -28.05 21.38
N ARG A 128 9.23 -28.83 21.09
CA ARG A 128 9.37 -29.67 19.88
C ARG A 128 9.14 -31.14 20.14
N VAL A 129 8.66 -31.51 21.33
CA VAL A 129 8.36 -32.90 21.70
C VAL A 129 6.92 -33.20 21.33
N TRP A 130 6.71 -33.66 20.08
CA TRP A 130 5.39 -33.88 19.46
C TRP A 130 4.53 -35.01 20.09
N ASP A 131 4.21 -34.87 21.36
CA ASP A 131 3.40 -35.81 22.16
C ASP A 131 1.89 -35.51 22.09
N LYS A 132 1.51 -34.46 21.34
CA LYS A 132 0.14 -33.98 21.09
C LYS A 132 -0.49 -33.24 22.27
N ASN A 133 0.31 -32.72 23.19
CA ASN A 133 -0.15 -31.84 24.26
C ASN A 133 -0.31 -30.38 23.78
N ALA A 134 -0.75 -29.50 24.69
CA ALA A 134 -1.00 -28.09 24.38
C ALA A 134 0.26 -27.21 24.25
N THR A 135 1.44 -27.70 24.64
CA THR A 135 2.70 -26.98 24.54
C THR A 135 3.37 -27.15 23.18
N ASP A 136 3.04 -28.22 22.43
CA ASP A 136 3.50 -28.45 21.05
C ASP A 136 3.43 -27.16 20.19
N ASP A 137 4.60 -26.67 19.79
CA ASP A 137 4.75 -25.43 19.03
C ASP A 137 5.56 -25.67 17.77
N ASN A 138 4.91 -25.59 16.61
CA ASN A 138 5.58 -25.62 15.30
C ASN A 138 5.38 -24.37 14.45
N SER A 139 4.93 -23.28 15.08
CA SER A 139 4.76 -21.98 14.46
C SER A 139 5.91 -21.01 14.79
N THR A 140 6.43 -21.04 16.02
CA THR A 140 7.38 -20.02 16.49
C THR A 140 8.77 -20.21 15.88
N TYR A 141 9.30 -19.18 15.21
CA TYR A 141 10.71 -19.16 14.81
C TYR A 141 11.59 -18.90 16.03
N TRP A 142 12.63 -19.70 16.21
CA TRP A 142 13.53 -19.59 17.35
C TRP A 142 14.90 -20.16 17.01
N VAL A 143 15.95 -19.49 17.46
CA VAL A 143 17.32 -20.01 17.50
C VAL A 143 17.92 -19.80 18.90
N PRO A 144 18.97 -20.55 19.30
CA PRO A 144 19.56 -20.41 20.63
C PRO A 144 20.25 -19.07 20.88
N ASP A 145 20.62 -18.34 19.83
CA ASP A 145 21.34 -17.07 19.92
C ASP A 145 21.05 -16.17 18.70
N PHE A 146 20.24 -15.15 18.91
CA PHE A 146 19.97 -14.04 18.00
C PHE A 146 21.08 -12.97 18.08
N SER A 147 22.31 -13.39 17.79
CA SER A 147 23.47 -12.51 17.78
C SER A 147 23.52 -11.61 16.54
N ARG A 148 24.41 -10.60 16.55
CA ARG A 148 24.73 -9.83 15.35
C ARG A 148 25.12 -10.72 14.16
N ASP A 149 25.90 -11.77 14.39
CA ASP A 149 26.30 -12.72 13.34
C ASP A 149 25.09 -13.45 12.74
N HIS A 150 24.08 -13.77 13.57
CA HIS A 150 22.83 -14.32 13.10
C HIS A 150 22.15 -13.36 12.10
N PHE A 151 21.96 -12.09 12.46
CA PHE A 151 21.31 -11.10 11.60
C PHE A 151 22.13 -10.73 10.37
N LEU A 152 23.47 -10.63 10.47
CA LEU A 152 24.34 -10.45 9.31
C LEU A 152 24.16 -11.58 8.29
N ASN A 153 24.02 -12.82 8.75
CA ASN A 153 23.78 -13.96 7.86
C ASN A 153 22.35 -13.97 7.32
N LEU A 154 21.34 -13.66 8.14
CA LEU A 154 19.95 -13.52 7.72
C LEU A 154 19.80 -12.46 6.62
N MET A 155 20.47 -11.32 6.78
CA MET A 155 20.38 -10.19 5.86
C MET A 155 21.27 -10.37 4.62
N PHE A 156 22.54 -10.70 4.81
CA PHE A 156 23.56 -10.62 3.75
C PHE A 156 24.26 -11.94 3.43
N GLY A 157 23.80 -13.05 4.00
CA GLY A 157 24.32 -14.39 3.70
C GLY A 157 24.20 -14.76 2.22
N ALA A 158 24.98 -15.76 1.78
CA ALA A 158 25.03 -16.14 0.36
C ALA A 158 23.81 -16.95 -0.12
N LYS A 159 23.04 -17.54 0.79
CA LYS A 159 21.86 -18.37 0.52
C LYS A 159 20.86 -18.23 1.64
N ASP A 160 19.58 -18.38 1.33
CA ASP A 160 18.49 -18.40 2.32
C ASP A 160 18.52 -17.14 3.22
N SER A 161 18.86 -16.00 2.61
CA SER A 161 19.00 -14.69 3.24
C SER A 161 18.17 -13.65 2.48
N PHE A 162 18.02 -12.46 3.04
CA PHE A 162 17.37 -11.32 2.42
C PHE A 162 18.03 -10.97 1.08
N ARG A 163 19.36 -10.88 1.08
CA ARG A 163 20.17 -10.68 -0.13
C ARG A 163 19.90 -11.75 -1.19
N ASP A 164 19.91 -13.03 -0.82
CA ASP A 164 19.65 -14.13 -1.77
C ASP A 164 18.22 -14.11 -2.31
N PHE A 165 17.24 -13.79 -1.45
CA PHE A 165 15.84 -13.66 -1.83
C PHE A 165 15.65 -12.57 -2.88
N TYR A 166 16.05 -11.33 -2.59
CA TYR A 166 15.86 -10.22 -3.52
C TYR A 166 16.70 -10.33 -4.79
N LEU A 167 17.90 -10.92 -4.70
CA LEU A 167 18.71 -11.22 -5.89
C LEU A 167 17.98 -12.17 -6.83
N LYS A 168 17.35 -13.23 -6.31
CA LYS A 168 16.60 -14.18 -7.15
C LYS A 168 15.25 -13.60 -7.61
N GLN A 169 14.53 -12.93 -6.71
CA GLN A 169 13.23 -12.32 -6.97
C GLN A 169 13.30 -11.30 -8.12
N SER A 170 14.41 -10.58 -8.21
CA SER A 170 14.68 -9.56 -9.22
C SER A 170 15.37 -10.10 -10.48
N ASN A 171 15.70 -11.40 -10.55
CA ASN A 171 16.54 -12.00 -11.60
C ASN A 171 17.96 -11.40 -11.70
N GLY A 172 18.54 -10.97 -10.58
CA GLY A 172 19.90 -10.42 -10.50
C GLY A 172 19.97 -8.89 -10.59
N ARG A 173 18.81 -8.23 -10.69
CA ARG A 173 18.63 -6.78 -10.85
C ARG A 173 18.74 -5.99 -9.55
N PHE A 174 18.65 -6.67 -8.41
CA PHE A 174 18.71 -6.06 -7.10
C PHE A 174 19.69 -6.82 -6.22
N VAL A 175 20.63 -6.11 -5.61
CA VAL A 175 21.56 -6.66 -4.63
C VAL A 175 21.45 -5.87 -3.34
N ALA A 176 21.05 -6.54 -2.27
CA ALA A 176 21.15 -6.00 -0.92
C ALA A 176 22.56 -6.20 -0.37
N LYS A 177 23.10 -5.16 0.25
CA LYS A 177 24.32 -5.20 1.08
C LYS A 177 24.13 -4.23 2.24
N GLY A 178 25.05 -4.23 3.21
CA GLY A 178 24.94 -3.35 4.34
C GLY A 178 25.69 -3.85 5.57
N ASP A 179 25.31 -3.31 6.72
CA ASP A 179 25.85 -3.70 8.02
C ASP A 179 24.73 -3.76 9.08
N VAL A 180 24.95 -4.59 10.08
CA VAL A 180 24.10 -4.74 11.25
C VAL A 180 24.92 -4.32 12.46
N SER A 181 24.39 -3.46 13.32
CA SER A 181 25.10 -3.04 14.54
C SER A 181 25.21 -4.17 15.57
N ASP A 182 26.06 -3.98 16.58
CA ASP A 182 25.91 -4.72 17.84
C ASP A 182 24.62 -4.27 18.55
N TRP A 183 24.09 -5.08 19.46
CA TRP A 183 22.91 -4.73 20.28
C TRP A 183 23.20 -3.48 21.12
N VAL A 184 22.29 -2.50 21.04
CA VAL A 184 22.28 -1.30 21.88
C VAL A 184 21.02 -1.28 22.75
N THR A 185 21.04 -0.59 23.88
CA THR A 185 19.89 -0.55 24.79
C THR A 185 19.20 0.81 24.74
N VAL A 186 17.91 0.83 24.38
CA VAL A 186 17.07 2.04 24.49
C VAL A 186 16.65 2.26 25.96
N PRO A 187 16.35 3.50 26.40
CA PRO A 187 16.21 3.78 27.84
C PRO A 187 14.95 3.15 28.48
N TYR A 188 13.84 3.06 27.74
CA TYR A 188 12.56 2.60 28.26
C TYR A 188 12.29 1.13 27.95
N ASN A 189 11.34 0.55 28.67
CA ASN A 189 10.76 -0.76 28.37
C ASN A 189 9.92 -0.72 27.09
N GLU A 190 9.62 -1.89 26.52
CA GLU A 190 8.90 -1.99 25.25
C GLU A 190 7.53 -1.29 25.27
N ALA A 191 6.83 -1.31 26.40
CA ALA A 191 5.52 -0.68 26.55
C ALA A 191 5.52 0.84 26.24
N ARG A 192 6.66 1.54 26.40
CA ARG A 192 6.83 2.94 25.96
C ARG A 192 6.58 3.12 24.47
N TYR A 193 7.00 2.12 23.71
CA TYR A 193 7.18 2.20 22.28
C TYR A 193 6.07 1.46 21.54
N GLY A 194 5.68 0.27 22.02
CA GLY A 194 4.74 -0.64 21.36
C GLY A 194 3.30 -0.61 21.85
N SER A 195 3.02 -0.12 23.06
CA SER A 195 1.68 -0.28 23.65
C SER A 195 0.59 0.39 22.82
N ASN A 196 -0.47 -0.37 22.54
CA ASN A 196 -1.69 0.09 21.85
C ASN A 196 -2.42 1.26 22.54
N THR A 197 -2.03 1.61 23.77
CA THR A 197 -2.55 2.75 24.52
C THR A 197 -1.80 4.06 24.22
N VAL A 198 -0.64 3.97 23.57
CA VAL A 198 0.19 5.09 23.14
C VAL A 198 -0.15 5.41 21.69
N ALA A 199 -0.24 6.70 21.35
CA ALA A 199 -0.37 7.10 19.95
C ALA A 199 0.86 6.62 19.17
N GLN A 200 0.66 6.00 18.00
CA GLN A 200 1.76 5.41 17.21
C GLN A 200 2.87 6.43 16.90
N THR A 201 2.52 7.69 16.62
CA THR A 201 3.48 8.79 16.42
C THR A 201 4.33 9.10 17.66
N ASP A 202 3.82 8.88 18.88
CA ASP A 202 4.57 9.11 20.12
C ASP A 202 5.36 7.85 20.53
N GLY A 203 4.83 6.65 20.26
CA GLY A 203 5.49 5.37 20.52
C GLY A 203 6.62 5.08 19.53
N TYR A 204 6.28 4.79 18.28
CA TYR A 204 7.19 4.29 17.26
C TYR A 204 8.26 5.32 16.85
N TRP A 205 7.90 6.60 16.68
CA TRP A 205 8.92 7.61 16.35
C TRP A 205 9.91 7.83 17.49
N SER A 206 9.45 7.74 18.75
CA SER A 206 10.35 7.81 19.91
C SER A 206 11.27 6.59 19.98
N TYR A 207 10.80 5.40 19.59
CA TYR A 207 11.65 4.22 19.46
C TYR A 207 12.77 4.45 18.46
N ILE A 208 12.47 4.89 17.24
CA ILE A 208 13.51 5.18 16.23
C ILE A 208 14.49 6.25 16.70
N LYS A 209 13.99 7.30 17.37
CA LYS A 209 14.83 8.34 17.95
C LYS A 209 15.77 7.82 19.03
N ASP A 210 15.26 7.01 19.94
CA ASP A 210 16.05 6.46 21.04
C ASP A 210 17.04 5.40 20.53
N THR A 211 16.66 4.62 19.52
CA THR A 211 17.54 3.68 18.80
C THR A 211 18.72 4.40 18.16
N ALA A 212 18.46 5.46 17.39
CA ALA A 212 19.51 6.28 16.78
C ALA A 212 20.43 6.91 17.83
N THR A 213 19.85 7.41 18.92
CA THR A 213 20.59 8.02 20.04
C THR A 213 21.47 7.00 20.76
N ALA A 214 20.93 5.82 21.07
CA ALA A 214 21.65 4.74 21.74
C ALA A 214 22.84 4.29 20.90
N TRP A 215 22.64 4.01 19.61
CA TRP A 215 23.72 3.64 18.70
C TRP A 215 24.78 4.73 18.55
N TYR A 216 24.39 5.98 18.34
CA TYR A 216 25.36 7.06 18.24
C TYR A 216 26.20 7.18 19.51
N ASN A 217 25.57 7.12 20.68
CA ASN A 217 26.27 7.16 21.96
C ASN A 217 27.23 5.99 22.16
N THR A 218 26.92 4.77 21.69
CA THR A 218 27.87 3.64 21.74
C THR A 218 29.07 3.89 20.83
N GLN A 219 28.88 4.48 19.64
CA GLN A 219 30.01 4.87 18.78
C GLN A 219 30.89 5.94 19.45
N LYS A 220 30.29 6.94 20.10
CA LYS A 220 31.03 7.96 20.88
C LYS A 220 31.80 7.33 22.04
N ALA A 221 31.17 6.41 22.78
CA ALA A 221 31.82 5.69 23.88
C ALA A 221 32.97 4.80 23.39
N ALA A 222 32.88 4.26 22.17
CA ALA A 222 33.96 3.56 21.48
C ALA A 222 35.07 4.48 20.95
N GLY A 223 34.99 5.80 21.19
CA GLY A 223 36.01 6.78 20.83
C GLY A 223 35.88 7.34 19.40
N GLN A 224 34.77 7.10 18.70
CA GLN A 224 34.57 7.69 17.37
C GLN A 224 34.24 9.19 17.47
N SER A 225 34.87 9.98 16.61
CA SER A 225 34.50 11.37 16.35
C SER A 225 33.28 11.47 15.43
N ASP A 226 32.60 12.61 15.42
CA ASP A 226 31.40 12.80 14.58
C ASP A 226 31.73 12.70 13.10
N ALA A 227 32.94 13.11 12.71
CA ALA A 227 33.45 12.97 11.35
C ALA A 227 33.64 11.49 10.95
N GLN A 228 34.10 10.64 11.86
CA GLN A 228 34.23 9.19 11.60
C GLN A 228 32.86 8.53 11.48
N ILE A 229 31.94 8.85 12.39
CA ILE A 229 30.56 8.36 12.35
C ILE A 229 29.89 8.78 11.05
N LYS A 230 30.01 10.06 10.66
CA LYS A 230 29.50 10.56 9.37
C LYS A 230 30.11 9.82 8.18
N THR A 231 31.42 9.59 8.19
CA THR A 231 32.10 8.87 7.10
C THR A 231 31.59 7.44 6.97
N TYR A 232 31.33 6.76 8.09
CA TYR A 232 30.71 5.44 8.09
C TYR A 232 29.27 5.48 7.58
N LEU A 233 28.45 6.42 8.06
CA LEU A 233 27.04 6.52 7.68
C LEU A 233 26.82 6.94 6.22
N ALA A 234 27.72 7.74 5.65
CA ALA A 234 27.64 8.19 4.26
C ALA A 234 27.71 7.05 3.22
N GLN A 235 28.07 5.82 3.61
CA GLN A 235 27.99 4.67 2.70
C GLN A 235 26.55 4.19 2.46
N PHE A 236 25.60 4.62 3.30
CA PHE A 236 24.18 4.27 3.26
C PHE A 236 23.29 5.46 2.82
N ASP A 237 23.87 6.51 2.24
CA ASP A 237 23.17 7.67 1.66
C ASP A 237 23.69 7.87 0.23
N LYS A 238 22.97 7.28 -0.72
CA LYS A 238 23.31 7.24 -2.15
C LYS A 238 22.10 7.45 -3.04
N VAL A 239 20.89 7.38 -2.48
CA VAL A 239 19.64 7.39 -3.21
C VAL A 239 18.75 8.49 -2.69
N ASP A 240 18.56 9.51 -3.52
CA ASP A 240 17.49 10.47 -3.38
C ASP A 240 16.17 9.81 -3.76
N ARG A 241 15.52 9.17 -2.79
CA ARG A 241 14.28 8.42 -2.99
C ARG A 241 13.14 9.30 -3.53
N TYR A 242 13.15 10.59 -3.21
CA TYR A 242 12.02 11.49 -3.43
C TYR A 242 12.29 12.60 -4.45
N ASP A 243 13.45 12.60 -5.11
CA ASP A 243 13.86 13.62 -6.10
C ASP A 243 13.70 15.03 -5.51
N TYR A 244 14.34 15.27 -4.36
CA TYR A 244 14.06 16.44 -3.51
C TYR A 244 14.34 17.76 -4.23
N ASP A 245 15.27 17.77 -5.19
CA ASP A 245 15.60 18.95 -6.00
C ASP A 245 14.93 18.96 -7.39
N GLY A 246 14.27 17.86 -7.77
CA GLY A 246 13.43 17.75 -8.96
C GLY A 246 14.19 17.66 -10.28
N ASP A 247 15.45 17.20 -10.25
CA ASP A 247 16.30 17.06 -11.43
C ASP A 247 16.16 15.69 -12.13
N GLY A 248 15.50 14.73 -11.47
CA GLY A 248 15.26 13.36 -11.94
C GLY A 248 16.41 12.38 -11.71
N ASN A 249 17.43 12.76 -10.93
CA ASN A 249 18.59 11.97 -10.57
C ASN A 249 18.46 11.32 -9.19
N PHE A 250 17.79 10.17 -9.13
CA PHE A 250 17.65 9.41 -7.88
C PHE A 250 18.94 8.73 -7.39
N ASN A 251 20.07 8.84 -8.10
CA ASN A 251 21.36 8.21 -7.74
C ASN A 251 22.33 9.26 -7.16
N GLU A 252 21.87 10.02 -6.18
CA GLU A 252 22.67 10.99 -5.44
C GLU A 252 22.27 11.03 -3.97
N PRO A 253 23.17 11.45 -3.05
CA PRO A 253 22.85 11.56 -1.64
C PRO A 253 21.87 12.69 -1.35
N ASP A 254 20.93 12.45 -0.44
CA ASP A 254 19.90 13.42 -0.02
C ASP A 254 20.03 13.82 1.46
N GLY A 255 21.00 13.23 2.18
CA GLY A 255 21.27 13.46 3.60
C GLY A 255 20.53 12.51 4.55
N TYR A 256 19.72 11.59 4.00
CA TYR A 256 19.03 10.54 4.73
C TYR A 256 19.66 9.17 4.46
N ILE A 257 19.55 8.25 5.42
CA ILE A 257 19.91 6.85 5.21
C ILE A 257 18.88 6.23 4.24
N ASP A 258 19.35 5.68 3.11
CA ASP A 258 18.54 5.15 2.00
C ASP A 258 17.54 4.08 2.48
N HIS A 259 18.02 3.20 3.36
CA HIS A 259 17.31 2.05 3.91
C HIS A 259 17.74 1.83 5.36
N PHE A 260 16.89 2.18 6.33
CA PHE A 260 17.14 1.97 7.76
C PHE A 260 16.22 0.92 8.36
N GLN A 261 16.76 0.04 9.20
CA GLN A 261 15.99 -0.96 9.93
C GLN A 261 16.32 -0.94 11.43
N ALA A 262 15.31 -1.07 12.28
CA ALA A 262 15.48 -1.21 13.72
C ALA A 262 14.90 -2.55 14.18
N ILE A 263 15.76 -3.49 14.58
CA ILE A 263 15.34 -4.81 15.05
C ILE A 263 15.25 -4.79 16.56
N HIS A 264 14.06 -5.02 17.11
CA HIS A 264 13.84 -5.00 18.56
C HIS A 264 13.92 -6.39 19.19
N ALA A 265 14.38 -6.44 20.45
CA ALA A 265 14.31 -7.64 21.27
C ALA A 265 12.85 -8.11 21.47
N GLY A 266 12.64 -9.42 21.61
CA GLY A 266 11.30 -9.98 21.84
C GLY A 266 10.52 -10.34 20.58
N GLU A 267 9.26 -10.74 20.77
CA GLU A 267 8.35 -11.15 19.70
C GLU A 267 7.48 -9.97 19.22
N GLY A 268 7.20 -9.89 17.91
CA GLY A 268 6.33 -8.85 17.35
C GLY A 268 4.86 -9.03 17.75
N GLU A 269 4.13 -7.92 17.91
CA GLU A 269 2.70 -7.94 18.26
C GLU A 269 1.86 -8.71 17.23
N GLU A 270 2.24 -8.64 15.95
CA GLU A 270 1.58 -9.36 14.86
C GLU A 270 1.65 -10.89 15.02
N ALA A 271 2.62 -11.40 15.78
CA ALA A 271 2.74 -12.82 16.13
C ALA A 271 2.17 -13.16 17.53
N GLY A 272 1.56 -12.18 18.20
CA GLY A 272 1.01 -12.30 19.55
C GLY A 272 1.84 -11.62 20.64
N GLY A 273 3.02 -11.07 20.31
CA GLY A 273 3.84 -10.26 21.22
C GLY A 273 4.52 -11.01 22.37
N GLY A 274 4.54 -12.34 22.35
CA GLY A 274 5.23 -13.15 23.36
C GLY A 274 4.81 -12.81 24.80
N ALA A 275 5.79 -12.50 25.64
CA ALA A 275 5.56 -12.12 27.04
C ALA A 275 4.99 -10.70 27.21
N GLN A 276 5.19 -9.83 26.21
CA GLN A 276 4.76 -8.44 26.20
C GLN A 276 3.35 -8.27 25.63
N GLY A 277 2.86 -9.23 24.84
CA GLY A 277 1.51 -9.22 24.30
C GLY A 277 1.25 -7.94 23.49
N THR A 278 0.18 -7.21 23.83
CA THR A 278 -0.19 -5.96 23.14
C THR A 278 0.67 -4.74 23.50
N ASP A 279 1.67 -4.93 24.36
CA ASP A 279 2.70 -3.91 24.62
C ASP A 279 3.91 -4.06 23.69
N ALA A 280 4.00 -5.16 22.93
CA ALA A 280 5.05 -5.40 21.94
C ALA A 280 4.92 -4.44 20.74
N ILE A 281 6.03 -4.16 20.07
CA ILE A 281 5.99 -3.42 18.80
C ILE A 281 5.39 -4.31 17.70
N TRP A 282 4.49 -3.73 16.90
CA TRP A 282 3.99 -4.36 15.66
C TRP A 282 4.97 -4.08 14.52
N SER A 283 5.40 -5.09 13.76
CA SER A 283 6.28 -4.92 12.60
C SER A 283 5.68 -3.98 11.56
N HIS A 284 6.43 -2.98 11.09
CA HIS A 284 5.91 -2.03 10.10
C HIS A 284 7.03 -1.27 9.37
N ARG A 285 6.63 -0.62 8.27
CA ARG A 285 7.37 0.42 7.57
C ARG A 285 6.71 1.79 7.76
N TRP A 286 7.50 2.83 8.03
CA TRP A 286 7.00 4.21 8.10
C TRP A 286 8.06 5.27 7.80
N TYR A 287 7.71 6.55 7.97
CA TYR A 287 8.61 7.70 7.94
C TYR A 287 8.57 8.40 9.29
N ALA A 288 9.71 8.51 9.96
CA ALA A 288 9.82 9.11 11.29
C ALA A 288 9.64 10.64 11.24
N TYR A 289 8.78 11.19 12.09
CA TYR A 289 8.57 12.65 12.21
C TYR A 289 8.32 13.38 10.87
N SER A 290 7.52 12.79 9.97
CA SER A 290 7.15 13.38 8.68
C SER A 290 6.42 14.72 8.82
N ASN A 291 5.73 14.94 9.95
CA ASN A 291 5.11 16.21 10.31
C ASN A 291 6.12 17.38 10.49
N GLY A 292 7.42 17.09 10.52
CA GLY A 292 8.49 18.09 10.53
C GLY A 292 8.91 18.59 9.14
N GLN A 293 8.33 18.07 8.05
CA GLN A 293 8.66 18.48 6.69
C GLN A 293 8.62 20.01 6.51
N GLY A 294 9.60 20.55 5.79
CA GLY A 294 9.84 21.99 5.61
C GLY A 294 10.54 22.67 6.80
N SER A 295 10.60 22.03 7.96
CA SER A 295 11.14 22.62 9.20
C SER A 295 12.41 21.92 9.69
N THR A 296 12.39 20.59 9.79
CA THR A 296 13.47 19.72 10.31
C THR A 296 14.03 18.78 9.22
N GLY A 297 15.24 18.27 9.44
CA GLY A 297 15.97 17.44 8.48
C GLY A 297 17.38 17.99 8.18
N PRO A 298 18.11 17.38 7.23
CA PRO A 298 19.32 17.94 6.63
C PRO A 298 19.14 19.42 6.23
N GLY A 299 20.21 20.21 6.34
CA GLY A 299 20.14 21.66 6.12
C GLY A 299 19.67 22.07 4.71
N PHE A 300 19.90 21.21 3.71
CA PHE A 300 19.53 21.43 2.31
C PHE A 300 18.28 20.65 1.88
N ASN A 301 17.83 19.67 2.67
CA ASN A 301 16.71 18.79 2.37
C ASN A 301 15.90 18.54 3.65
N LYS A 302 14.83 19.31 3.88
CA LYS A 302 14.08 19.29 5.15
C LYS A 302 12.80 18.48 5.03
N LEU A 303 12.90 17.15 5.15
CA LEU A 303 11.76 16.23 5.03
C LEU A 303 11.22 15.72 6.36
N GLY A 304 11.73 16.23 7.50
CA GLY A 304 11.46 15.65 8.82
C GLY A 304 12.57 14.68 9.23
N GLY A 305 12.23 13.67 10.03
CA GLY A 305 13.17 12.61 10.42
C GLY A 305 13.83 12.76 11.78
N VAL A 306 14.72 11.80 12.06
CA VAL A 306 15.52 11.68 13.28
C VAL A 306 17.00 11.92 12.95
N PRO A 307 17.72 12.81 13.64
CA PRO A 307 19.16 12.97 13.46
C PRO A 307 19.93 11.81 14.09
N LEU A 308 20.96 11.31 13.40
CA LEU A 308 21.93 10.34 13.94
C LEU A 308 23.01 11.08 14.76
N GLY A 309 22.60 11.57 15.93
CA GLY A 309 23.41 12.44 16.78
C GLY A 309 23.91 13.68 16.04
N ASP A 310 25.15 14.10 16.32
CA ASP A 310 25.78 15.25 15.67
C ASP A 310 26.52 14.88 14.36
N SER A 311 26.26 13.70 13.78
CA SER A 311 26.90 13.27 12.51
C SER A 311 26.46 14.10 11.31
N GLY A 312 25.28 14.73 11.37
CA GLY A 312 24.65 15.44 10.27
C GLY A 312 23.94 14.55 9.25
N MET A 313 23.81 13.24 9.53
CA MET A 313 22.99 12.28 8.77
C MET A 313 21.65 12.06 9.47
N TRP A 314 20.62 11.69 8.72
CA TRP A 314 19.25 11.57 9.22
C TRP A 314 18.60 10.24 8.85
N ILE A 315 17.63 9.81 9.65
CA ILE A 315 16.73 8.70 9.35
C ILE A 315 15.36 9.30 9.05
N GLY A 316 14.85 9.02 7.85
CA GLY A 316 13.49 9.39 7.44
C GLY A 316 12.63 8.14 7.42
N ASP A 317 12.70 7.42 6.30
CA ASP A 317 12.10 6.10 6.16
C ASP A 317 12.77 5.06 7.05
N TYR A 318 11.97 4.16 7.62
CA TYR A 318 12.45 3.03 8.40
C TYR A 318 11.52 1.82 8.30
N THR A 319 12.08 0.64 8.54
CA THR A 319 11.33 -0.55 8.93
C THR A 319 11.69 -0.98 10.35
N THR A 320 10.78 -1.69 11.01
CA THR A 320 11.04 -2.31 12.31
C THR A 320 10.48 -3.71 12.33
N GLU A 321 11.27 -4.64 12.88
CA GLU A 321 10.98 -6.08 12.91
C GLU A 321 11.44 -6.67 14.25
N PRO A 322 10.83 -7.76 14.73
CA PRO A 322 11.20 -8.39 16.00
C PRO A 322 12.43 -9.29 15.88
N GLU A 323 13.00 -9.62 17.04
CA GLU A 323 14.14 -10.53 17.20
C GLU A 323 13.89 -11.89 16.56
N ASN A 324 12.68 -12.45 16.72
CA ASN A 324 12.27 -13.69 16.08
C ASN A 324 11.58 -13.49 14.71
N GLY A 325 11.81 -12.35 14.06
CA GLY A 325 11.43 -12.13 12.67
C GLY A 325 12.09 -13.18 11.77
N GLY A 326 11.29 -14.01 11.12
CA GLY A 326 11.81 -14.87 10.06
C GLY A 326 12.16 -14.04 8.82
N LEU A 327 12.95 -14.61 7.90
CA LEU A 327 13.31 -13.96 6.63
C LEU A 327 12.11 -13.34 5.89
N GLY A 328 10.93 -13.95 6.02
CA GLY A 328 9.74 -13.46 5.35
C GLY A 328 9.20 -12.12 5.87
N VAL A 329 9.37 -11.79 7.16
CA VAL A 329 8.97 -10.50 7.73
C VAL A 329 9.88 -9.40 7.20
N PHE A 330 11.20 -9.57 7.31
CA PHE A 330 12.18 -8.64 6.75
C PHE A 330 11.96 -8.36 5.26
N ALA A 331 11.67 -9.41 4.47
CA ALA A 331 11.42 -9.26 3.05
C ALA A 331 10.01 -8.71 2.72
N HIS A 332 9.07 -8.75 3.66
CA HIS A 332 7.76 -8.11 3.52
C HIS A 332 7.89 -6.60 3.74
N GLU A 333 8.47 -6.20 4.88
CA GLU A 333 8.66 -4.78 5.24
C GLU A 333 9.50 -4.04 4.21
N PHE A 334 10.55 -4.67 3.71
CA PHE A 334 11.35 -4.06 2.65
C PHE A 334 10.60 -3.99 1.31
N GLY A 335 9.58 -4.82 1.09
CA GLY A 335 8.64 -4.63 -0.03
C GLY A 335 7.94 -3.28 0.04
N HIS A 336 7.52 -2.84 1.22
CA HIS A 336 6.95 -1.51 1.46
C HIS A 336 7.98 -0.41 1.29
N ASP A 337 9.20 -0.64 1.75
CA ASP A 337 10.29 0.32 1.60
C ASP A 337 10.66 0.54 0.11
N LEU A 338 10.49 -0.49 -0.73
CA LEU A 338 10.55 -0.37 -2.17
C LEU A 338 9.30 0.27 -2.81
N GLY A 339 8.25 0.56 -2.03
CA GLY A 339 7.02 1.24 -2.44
C GLY A 339 5.90 0.31 -2.94
N LEU A 340 5.85 -0.94 -2.47
CA LEU A 340 4.70 -1.83 -2.70
C LEU A 340 3.68 -1.71 -1.56
N PRO A 341 2.37 -1.76 -1.84
CA PRO A 341 1.35 -1.78 -0.80
C PRO A 341 1.17 -3.19 -0.22
N ASP A 342 0.47 -3.26 0.91
CA ASP A 342 -0.16 -4.48 1.38
C ASP A 342 -1.18 -4.99 0.36
N LEU A 343 -1.17 -6.29 0.10
CA LEU A 343 -2.11 -6.97 -0.81
C LEU A 343 -3.09 -7.88 -0.05
N TYR A 344 -2.91 -8.07 1.26
CA TYR A 344 -3.97 -8.55 2.13
C TYR A 344 -5.03 -7.47 2.37
N ASP A 345 -6.12 -7.83 3.04
CA ASP A 345 -7.20 -6.89 3.37
C ASP A 345 -6.82 -6.15 4.65
N THR A 346 -6.43 -4.88 4.55
CA THR A 346 -5.96 -4.04 5.68
C THR A 346 -7.10 -3.43 6.50
N ALA A 347 -8.35 -3.62 6.08
CA ALA A 347 -9.54 -3.12 6.76
C ALA A 347 -10.11 -4.10 7.81
N GLY A 348 -9.33 -5.10 8.21
CA GLY A 348 -9.73 -6.13 9.17
C GLY A 348 -10.47 -7.32 8.56
N GLY A 349 -10.39 -7.49 7.23
CA GLY A 349 -10.89 -8.66 6.51
C GLY A 349 -9.83 -9.75 6.27
N ASP A 350 -10.11 -10.64 5.31
CA ASP A 350 -9.17 -11.62 4.75
C ASP A 350 -9.53 -11.82 3.28
N ASN A 351 -8.55 -12.03 2.40
CA ASN A 351 -8.79 -12.09 0.95
C ASN A 351 -8.07 -13.26 0.27
N GLY A 352 -8.33 -13.42 -1.03
CA GLY A 352 -7.80 -14.52 -1.84
C GLY A 352 -6.31 -14.40 -2.23
N THR A 353 -5.62 -13.29 -1.96
CA THR A 353 -4.18 -13.18 -2.29
C THR A 353 -3.35 -14.21 -1.52
N GLY A 354 -3.80 -14.56 -0.31
CA GLY A 354 -3.41 -15.81 0.31
C GLY A 354 -1.91 -15.96 0.52
N PHE A 355 -1.42 -17.17 0.32
CA PHE A 355 0.02 -17.47 0.29
C PHE A 355 0.66 -17.23 -1.09
N TRP A 356 -0.05 -16.62 -2.06
CA TRP A 356 0.46 -16.45 -3.43
C TRP A 356 1.50 -15.35 -3.57
N THR A 357 1.51 -14.35 -2.69
CA THR A 357 2.43 -13.22 -2.74
C THR A 357 3.01 -12.89 -1.37
N ILE A 358 4.27 -12.46 -1.34
CA ILE A 358 4.95 -11.97 -0.13
C ILE A 358 4.26 -10.74 0.48
N MET A 359 3.59 -9.90 -0.31
CA MET A 359 2.83 -8.73 0.21
C MET A 359 1.49 -9.14 0.85
N SER A 360 1.37 -10.40 1.26
CA SER A 360 0.23 -11.06 1.88
C SER A 360 0.74 -12.20 2.76
N GLY A 361 -0.01 -13.29 2.89
CA GLY A 361 0.41 -14.47 3.65
C GLY A 361 1.70 -15.15 3.16
N GLY A 362 2.19 -14.83 1.96
CA GLY A 362 3.42 -15.39 1.41
C GLY A 362 4.67 -15.07 2.22
N SER A 363 4.67 -14.01 3.04
CA SER A 363 5.72 -13.71 4.03
C SER A 363 5.84 -14.82 5.08
N TRP A 364 4.72 -15.45 5.46
CA TRP A 364 4.67 -16.48 6.49
C TRP A 364 4.93 -17.91 5.98
N LEU A 365 5.36 -18.06 4.72
CA LEU A 365 5.80 -19.33 4.17
C LEU A 365 7.09 -19.85 4.84
N ASN A 366 7.42 -21.08 4.52
CA ASN A 366 8.49 -21.85 5.14
C ASN A 366 8.81 -23.07 4.29
N GLN A 367 9.96 -23.69 4.55
CA GLN A 367 10.37 -24.94 3.92
C GLN A 367 10.74 -26.02 4.95
N SER A 368 10.58 -25.74 6.24
CA SER A 368 10.73 -26.69 7.35
C SER A 368 9.39 -26.87 8.05
N ARG A 369 9.25 -27.95 8.83
CA ARG A 369 8.02 -28.19 9.60
C ARG A 369 8.01 -27.50 10.96
N ASP A 370 9.10 -26.83 11.31
CA ASP A 370 9.37 -26.36 12.65
C ASP A 370 9.10 -24.87 12.81
N ALA A 371 8.75 -24.09 11.78
CA ALA A 371 8.34 -22.70 12.02
C ALA A 371 7.52 -22.19 10.84
N ILE A 372 6.84 -21.06 11.03
CA ILE A 372 6.30 -20.22 9.95
C ILE A 372 7.20 -19.00 9.76
N GLY A 373 7.07 -18.29 8.63
CA GLY A 373 7.83 -17.05 8.35
C GLY A 373 9.32 -17.20 8.03
N THR A 374 9.87 -18.42 8.12
CA THR A 374 11.33 -18.62 7.93
C THR A 374 11.80 -18.51 6.49
N LYS A 375 10.91 -18.68 5.49
CA LYS A 375 11.25 -18.53 4.06
C LYS A 375 10.05 -18.04 3.26
N PRO A 376 10.07 -16.82 2.71
CA PRO A 376 8.93 -16.27 2.00
C PRO A 376 8.68 -16.97 0.65
N GLY A 377 7.49 -16.73 0.09
CA GLY A 377 7.19 -16.93 -1.33
C GLY A 377 7.60 -15.71 -2.16
N TYR A 378 7.49 -15.81 -3.48
CA TYR A 378 7.77 -14.67 -4.35
C TYR A 378 6.58 -13.70 -4.48
N MET A 379 6.87 -12.44 -4.82
CA MET A 379 5.83 -11.50 -5.28
C MET A 379 5.23 -11.98 -6.62
N GLY A 380 3.98 -11.59 -6.85
CA GLY A 380 3.27 -11.79 -8.11
C GLY A 380 3.79 -10.89 -9.24
N PRO A 381 3.13 -10.96 -10.42
CA PRO A 381 3.56 -10.25 -11.61
C PRO A 381 3.32 -8.74 -11.50
N TRP A 382 2.24 -8.32 -10.83
CA TRP A 382 1.93 -6.90 -10.70
C TRP A 382 3.00 -6.16 -9.89
N GLU A 383 3.44 -6.74 -8.77
CA GLU A 383 4.48 -6.21 -7.90
C GLU A 383 5.83 -6.14 -8.61
N LYS A 384 6.24 -7.24 -9.27
CA LYS A 384 7.48 -7.28 -10.06
C LYS A 384 7.46 -6.24 -11.18
N LEU A 385 6.29 -5.99 -11.77
CA LEU A 385 6.13 -4.95 -12.78
C LEU A 385 6.28 -3.55 -12.18
N GLN A 386 5.72 -3.28 -11.00
CA GLN A 386 5.91 -1.99 -10.32
C GLN A 386 7.39 -1.72 -10.02
N LEU A 387 8.17 -2.78 -9.70
CA LEU A 387 9.60 -2.66 -9.39
C LEU A 387 10.54 -2.72 -10.61
N GLY A 388 9.99 -2.92 -11.82
CA GLY A 388 10.79 -3.06 -13.04
C GLY A 388 11.55 -4.38 -13.15
N TRP A 389 11.14 -5.39 -12.39
CA TRP A 389 11.76 -6.72 -12.30
C TRP A 389 11.09 -7.79 -13.15
N LEU A 390 9.92 -7.50 -13.71
CA LEU A 390 9.14 -8.47 -14.49
C LEU A 390 9.61 -8.52 -15.95
N ASP A 391 9.99 -9.71 -16.41
CA ASP A 391 10.10 -10.03 -17.84
C ASP A 391 8.75 -10.56 -18.34
N TYR A 392 8.04 -9.80 -19.19
CA TYR A 392 6.66 -10.13 -19.59
C TYR A 392 6.40 -9.97 -21.08
N THR A 393 5.25 -10.49 -21.53
CA THR A 393 4.73 -10.26 -22.88
C THR A 393 3.31 -9.71 -22.80
N THR A 394 2.99 -8.73 -23.64
CA THR A 394 1.64 -8.17 -23.74
C THR A 394 0.83 -8.91 -24.82
N VAL A 395 -0.47 -9.09 -24.55
CA VAL A 395 -1.47 -9.45 -25.56
C VAL A 395 -2.52 -8.35 -25.58
N ASP A 396 -2.52 -7.55 -26.64
CA ASP A 396 -3.50 -6.48 -26.80
C ASP A 396 -4.91 -7.05 -26.92
N TYR A 397 -5.89 -6.37 -26.33
CA TYR A 397 -7.28 -6.72 -26.51
C TYR A 397 -7.70 -6.66 -27.98
N GLY A 398 -8.48 -7.64 -28.43
CA GLY A 398 -8.81 -7.88 -29.85
C GLY A 398 -7.76 -8.70 -30.62
N LYS A 399 -6.72 -9.24 -29.95
CA LYS A 399 -5.68 -10.09 -30.55
C LYS A 399 -5.61 -11.45 -29.88
N ASN A 400 -5.33 -12.47 -30.70
CA ASN A 400 -5.05 -13.82 -30.22
C ASN A 400 -3.55 -14.08 -30.29
N LYS A 401 -2.98 -14.66 -29.23
CA LYS A 401 -1.56 -14.98 -29.15
C LYS A 401 -1.35 -16.35 -28.52
N LEU A 402 -0.38 -17.09 -29.05
CA LEU A 402 0.13 -18.31 -28.43
C LEU A 402 1.45 -17.94 -27.74
N VAL A 403 1.52 -18.09 -26.42
CA VAL A 403 2.66 -17.67 -25.60
C VAL A 403 3.36 -18.90 -25.03
N ASN A 404 4.69 -18.94 -25.17
CA ASN A 404 5.54 -19.91 -24.51
C ASN A 404 6.01 -19.34 -23.16
N LEU A 405 5.19 -19.54 -22.14
CA LEU A 405 5.35 -18.99 -20.80
C LEU A 405 6.39 -19.81 -20.01
N GLY A 406 7.39 -19.12 -19.48
CA GLY A 406 8.40 -19.68 -18.58
C GLY A 406 7.93 -19.69 -17.12
N PRO A 407 8.75 -20.19 -16.19
CA PRO A 407 8.43 -20.18 -14.78
C PRO A 407 8.48 -18.75 -14.20
N ALA A 408 7.56 -18.43 -13.28
CA ALA A 408 7.45 -17.09 -12.69
C ALA A 408 8.65 -16.69 -11.82
N ASP A 409 9.41 -17.68 -11.34
CA ASP A 409 10.42 -17.51 -10.29
C ASP A 409 11.84 -17.23 -10.80
N ARG A 410 12.06 -17.29 -12.13
CA ARG A 410 13.36 -17.02 -12.74
C ARG A 410 13.26 -16.73 -14.24
N ALA A 411 14.21 -15.95 -14.74
CA ALA A 411 14.42 -15.77 -16.17
C ALA A 411 14.99 -17.03 -16.84
N VAL A 412 14.37 -17.47 -17.95
CA VAL A 412 14.83 -18.62 -18.76
C VAL A 412 15.15 -18.16 -20.17
N LYS A 413 16.41 -18.24 -20.59
CA LYS A 413 16.85 -17.77 -21.91
C LYS A 413 16.02 -18.39 -23.05
N ASP A 414 15.56 -17.55 -23.96
CA ASP A 414 14.88 -17.94 -25.19
C ASP A 414 15.35 -17.04 -26.33
N ARG A 415 16.35 -17.51 -27.08
CA ARG A 415 16.95 -16.75 -28.19
C ARG A 415 15.98 -16.51 -29.35
N THR A 416 14.83 -17.17 -29.35
CA THR A 416 13.78 -16.96 -30.36
C THR A 416 12.77 -15.91 -29.93
N ASN A 417 12.78 -15.50 -28.66
CA ASN A 417 11.92 -14.42 -28.19
C ASN A 417 12.52 -13.06 -28.55
N THR A 418 11.78 -12.29 -29.34
CA THR A 418 12.12 -10.92 -29.76
C THR A 418 11.26 -9.87 -29.08
N ASP A 419 10.45 -10.25 -28.08
CA ASP A 419 9.64 -9.30 -27.29
C ASP A 419 10.55 -8.39 -26.45
N GLU A 420 10.38 -7.09 -26.63
CA GLU A 420 11.18 -6.06 -25.96
C GLU A 420 10.99 -6.04 -24.44
N ASN A 421 9.84 -6.52 -23.93
CA ASN A 421 9.54 -6.56 -22.50
C ASN A 421 10.02 -7.84 -21.82
N SER A 422 10.49 -8.83 -22.59
CA SER A 422 11.04 -10.09 -22.08
C SER A 422 12.53 -10.27 -22.39
N TYR A 423 13.20 -9.30 -23.02
CA TYR A 423 14.66 -9.24 -23.16
C TYR A 423 15.38 -10.54 -23.58
N GLY A 424 14.80 -11.32 -24.51
CA GLY A 424 15.40 -12.58 -24.98
C GLY A 424 15.32 -13.75 -23.99
N VAL A 425 14.41 -13.68 -23.02
CA VAL A 425 14.02 -14.77 -22.12
C VAL A 425 12.58 -15.19 -22.40
N LYS A 426 12.14 -16.34 -21.91
CA LYS A 426 10.70 -16.66 -21.89
C LYS A 426 10.01 -15.66 -20.96
N PRO A 427 8.85 -15.11 -21.34
CA PRO A 427 8.09 -14.26 -20.44
C PRO A 427 7.80 -15.03 -19.15
N GLN A 428 7.93 -14.37 -18.00
CA GLN A 428 7.49 -14.86 -16.69
C GLN A 428 5.99 -14.63 -16.50
N ALA A 429 5.43 -13.63 -17.19
CA ALA A 429 4.01 -13.34 -17.17
C ALA A 429 3.45 -12.91 -18.54
N ILE A 430 2.15 -13.16 -18.72
CA ILE A 430 1.32 -12.58 -19.77
C ILE A 430 0.58 -11.39 -19.15
N VAL A 431 0.57 -10.24 -19.84
CA VAL A 431 -0.20 -9.06 -19.46
C VAL A 431 -1.26 -8.80 -20.54
N VAL A 432 -2.52 -8.67 -20.13
CA VAL A 432 -3.65 -8.38 -21.04
C VAL A 432 -4.36 -7.10 -20.56
N PRO A 433 -3.96 -5.92 -21.05
CA PRO A 433 -4.68 -4.68 -20.79
C PRO A 433 -6.05 -4.72 -21.46
N LEU A 434 -7.11 -4.46 -20.70
CA LEU A 434 -8.49 -4.46 -21.20
C LEU A 434 -8.91 -3.08 -21.73
N PRO A 435 -9.99 -2.95 -22.51
CA PRO A 435 -10.53 -1.64 -22.88
C PRO A 435 -10.81 -0.78 -21.64
N LYS A 436 -10.58 0.53 -21.73
CA LYS A 436 -10.94 1.48 -20.67
C LYS A 436 -12.46 1.49 -20.47
N ARG A 437 -12.90 1.63 -19.23
CA ARG A 437 -14.32 1.79 -18.86
C ARG A 437 -14.50 2.99 -17.95
N ASP A 438 -15.66 3.63 -18.04
CA ASP A 438 -16.07 4.67 -17.10
C ASP A 438 -16.65 4.02 -15.84
N VAL A 439 -16.18 4.46 -14.68
CA VAL A 439 -16.77 4.17 -13.38
C VAL A 439 -17.51 5.43 -12.95
N PHE A 440 -18.77 5.29 -12.59
CA PHE A 440 -19.60 6.38 -12.10
C PHE A 440 -19.72 6.28 -10.58
N THR A 441 -19.60 7.42 -9.91
CA THR A 441 -19.80 7.54 -8.47
C THR A 441 -20.85 8.60 -8.23
N GLU A 442 -22.01 8.16 -7.75
CA GLU A 442 -23.07 9.03 -7.26
C GLU A 442 -22.56 9.78 -6.02
N LYS A 443 -22.76 11.09 -6.01
CA LYS A 443 -22.31 11.99 -4.94
C LYS A 443 -23.49 12.49 -4.14
N ASN A 444 -24.38 13.21 -4.80
CA ASN A 444 -25.55 13.87 -4.24
C ASN A 444 -26.56 14.13 -5.35
N THR A 445 -27.61 14.89 -5.05
CA THR A 445 -28.53 15.45 -6.04
C THR A 445 -28.30 16.97 -6.05
N PRO A 446 -28.10 17.61 -7.22
CA PRO A 446 -28.03 19.06 -7.33
C PRO A 446 -29.20 19.74 -6.60
N HIS A 447 -28.95 20.89 -5.98
CA HIS A 447 -29.98 21.58 -5.19
C HIS A 447 -31.17 21.97 -6.07
N SER A 448 -30.88 22.50 -7.25
CA SER A 448 -31.86 22.75 -8.30
C SER A 448 -31.39 22.17 -9.63
N GLY A 449 -32.29 22.09 -10.61
CA GLY A 449 -31.92 21.65 -11.96
C GLY A 449 -31.30 20.24 -12.03
N SER A 450 -30.22 20.14 -12.79
CA SER A 450 -29.44 18.94 -13.09
C SER A 450 -27.93 19.15 -13.04
N ALA A 451 -27.46 20.35 -12.69
CA ALA A 451 -26.04 20.70 -12.65
C ALA A 451 -25.69 21.44 -11.35
N GLU A 452 -24.48 21.21 -10.84
CA GLU A 452 -23.93 21.91 -9.68
C GLU A 452 -22.41 22.07 -9.83
N TRP A 453 -21.81 22.99 -9.05
CA TRP A 453 -20.36 23.09 -8.94
C TRP A 453 -19.82 22.16 -7.86
N TRP A 454 -18.86 21.31 -8.21
CA TRP A 454 -18.15 20.42 -7.29
C TRP A 454 -16.68 20.80 -7.17
N SER A 455 -16.15 20.85 -5.94
CA SER A 455 -14.77 21.26 -5.66
C SER A 455 -13.69 20.26 -6.09
N GLY A 456 -14.08 19.03 -6.43
CA GLY A 456 -13.19 17.87 -6.34
C GLY A 456 -13.23 17.23 -4.95
N LEU A 457 -12.71 16.01 -4.84
CA LEU A 457 -12.50 15.26 -3.59
C LEU A 457 -11.01 14.96 -3.44
N GLY A 458 -10.41 15.32 -2.32
CA GLY A 458 -9.00 15.00 -2.07
C GLY A 458 -8.35 15.76 -0.92
N ASN A 459 -7.07 15.48 -0.75
CA ASN A 459 -6.18 16.10 0.23
C ASN A 459 -5.34 17.19 -0.43
N ASP A 460 -4.79 18.11 0.36
CA ASP A 460 -3.92 19.22 -0.06
C ASP A 460 -4.54 20.08 -1.19
N MET A 461 -5.88 20.13 -1.25
CA MET A 461 -6.59 20.84 -2.30
C MET A 461 -6.57 22.35 -2.06
N ASN A 462 -6.59 23.10 -3.16
CA ASN A 462 -6.80 24.54 -3.15
C ASN A 462 -7.66 24.93 -4.36
N SER A 463 -8.89 24.43 -4.38
CA SER A 463 -9.84 24.62 -5.47
C SER A 463 -10.52 25.98 -5.35
N THR A 464 -10.53 26.79 -6.43
CA THR A 464 -11.16 28.10 -6.46
C THR A 464 -12.20 28.22 -7.57
N LEU A 465 -13.32 28.90 -7.29
CA LEU A 465 -14.33 29.30 -8.26
C LEU A 465 -14.54 30.81 -8.16
N GLY A 466 -14.03 31.57 -9.14
CA GLY A 466 -13.99 33.03 -9.07
C GLY A 466 -14.72 33.75 -10.19
N THR A 467 -15.19 34.97 -9.93
CA THR A 467 -15.81 35.86 -10.91
C THR A 467 -15.58 37.33 -10.55
N THR A 468 -15.94 38.25 -11.43
CA THR A 468 -16.02 39.68 -11.11
C THR A 468 -17.45 40.03 -10.72
N ILE A 469 -17.61 40.65 -9.56
CA ILE A 469 -18.90 41.13 -9.06
C ILE A 469 -18.92 42.65 -9.13
N ASP A 470 -19.88 43.20 -9.86
CA ASP A 470 -20.12 44.64 -9.91
C ASP A 470 -21.05 45.06 -8.77
N LEU A 471 -20.52 45.76 -7.75
CA LEU A 471 -21.27 46.34 -6.64
C LEU A 471 -21.43 47.85 -6.76
N THR A 472 -21.14 48.45 -7.92
CA THR A 472 -21.22 49.91 -8.12
C THR A 472 -22.63 50.47 -7.91
N GLY A 473 -23.65 49.64 -8.13
CA GLY A 473 -25.06 49.98 -7.91
C GLY A 473 -25.59 49.75 -6.50
N ALA A 474 -24.79 49.22 -5.56
CA ALA A 474 -25.22 48.98 -4.17
C ALA A 474 -24.97 50.23 -3.31
N ALA A 475 -25.98 50.68 -2.57
CA ALA A 475 -25.93 51.91 -1.77
C ALA A 475 -25.92 51.68 -0.25
N THR A 476 -26.49 50.57 0.21
CA THR A 476 -26.74 50.25 1.62
C THR A 476 -26.28 48.86 2.03
N SER A 477 -26.38 47.86 1.16
CA SER A 477 -25.90 46.50 1.43
C SER A 477 -25.57 45.73 0.17
N ALA A 478 -24.66 44.78 0.28
CA ALA A 478 -24.35 43.82 -0.77
C ALA A 478 -24.01 42.46 -0.15
N SER A 479 -24.49 41.37 -0.74
CA SER A 479 -24.10 40.01 -0.36
C SER A 479 -24.01 39.08 -1.58
N VAL A 480 -23.24 38.01 -1.42
CA VAL A 480 -23.30 36.83 -2.28
C VAL A 480 -24.03 35.75 -1.50
N ASN A 481 -24.98 35.08 -2.15
CA ASN A 481 -25.67 33.93 -1.58
C ASN A 481 -25.43 32.72 -2.48
N ALA A 482 -25.33 31.54 -1.87
CA ALA A 482 -25.26 30.27 -2.59
C ALA A 482 -25.87 29.18 -1.73
N TRP A 483 -26.42 28.16 -2.36
CA TRP A 483 -26.67 26.89 -1.68
C TRP A 483 -25.36 26.11 -1.61
N VAL A 484 -25.09 25.53 -0.45
CA VAL A 484 -23.87 24.74 -0.22
C VAL A 484 -24.20 23.40 0.44
N GLU A 485 -23.51 22.36 0.01
CA GLU A 485 -23.47 21.02 0.62
C GLU A 485 -22.01 20.58 0.70
N GLY A 486 -21.67 19.69 1.63
CA GLY A 486 -20.30 19.19 1.70
C GLY A 486 -20.01 18.33 2.91
N ASN A 487 -18.83 17.71 2.85
CA ASN A 487 -18.22 17.01 3.96
C ASN A 487 -16.75 17.45 4.02
N LEU A 488 -16.48 18.38 4.94
CA LEU A 488 -15.18 18.97 5.18
C LEU A 488 -14.69 18.54 6.56
N GLU A 489 -13.44 18.10 6.69
CA GLU A 489 -12.83 17.76 7.97
C GLU A 489 -12.96 18.94 8.97
N PRO A 490 -13.70 18.78 10.09
CA PRO A 490 -13.93 19.86 11.03
C PRO A 490 -12.63 20.46 11.57
N GLU A 491 -12.52 21.79 11.61
CA GLU A 491 -11.34 22.53 12.08
C GLU A 491 -10.08 22.48 11.17
N TYR A 492 -10.04 21.63 10.13
CA TYR A 492 -8.89 21.47 9.24
C TYR A 492 -9.18 21.92 7.80
N ASP A 493 -10.35 21.51 7.28
CA ASP A 493 -10.76 21.75 5.90
C ASP A 493 -11.89 22.76 5.81
N PHE A 494 -11.81 23.66 4.83
CA PHE A 494 -12.68 24.82 4.82
C PHE A 494 -13.09 25.26 3.41
N LEU A 495 -14.36 25.62 3.27
CA LEU A 495 -14.88 26.45 2.19
C LEU A 495 -14.87 27.92 2.63
N TYR A 496 -14.09 28.73 1.91
CA TYR A 496 -13.97 30.17 2.11
C TYR A 496 -14.71 30.95 1.02
N ALA A 497 -15.27 32.10 1.38
CA ALA A 497 -15.61 33.17 0.45
C ALA A 497 -14.60 34.31 0.60
N GLU A 498 -14.05 34.79 -0.51
CA GLU A 498 -12.95 35.76 -0.51
C GLU A 498 -13.15 36.85 -1.57
N VAL A 499 -12.73 38.08 -1.24
CA VAL A 499 -12.80 39.26 -2.11
C VAL A 499 -11.40 39.83 -2.34
N SER A 500 -11.15 40.31 -3.56
CA SER A 500 -9.95 41.05 -3.95
C SER A 500 -10.31 42.36 -4.64
N THR A 501 -9.64 43.44 -4.24
CA THR A 501 -9.76 44.78 -4.82
C THR A 501 -8.53 45.21 -5.62
N ASP A 502 -7.52 44.34 -5.73
CA ASP A 502 -6.21 44.60 -6.34
C ASP A 502 -5.88 43.62 -7.47
N ASN A 503 -6.91 43.21 -8.22
CA ASN A 503 -6.81 42.25 -9.32
C ASN A 503 -6.22 40.89 -8.91
N GLY A 504 -6.51 40.44 -7.69
CA GLY A 504 -6.22 39.08 -7.22
C GLY A 504 -4.84 38.92 -6.62
N ALA A 505 -4.11 40.03 -6.41
CA ALA A 505 -2.81 40.02 -5.75
C ALA A 505 -2.94 39.72 -4.26
N THR A 506 -4.00 40.22 -3.61
CA THR A 506 -4.38 39.88 -2.24
C THR A 506 -5.86 39.53 -2.14
N TRP A 507 -6.20 38.68 -1.16
CA TRP A 507 -7.55 38.17 -0.93
C TRP A 507 -7.92 38.30 0.54
N ALA A 508 -9.07 38.92 0.81
CA ALA A 508 -9.65 39.04 2.14
C ALA A 508 -10.84 38.09 2.29
N LYS A 509 -10.88 37.32 3.39
CA LYS A 509 -12.02 36.48 3.73
C LYS A 509 -13.25 37.34 4.07
N VAL A 510 -14.42 36.95 3.59
CA VAL A 510 -15.70 37.59 3.91
C VAL A 510 -16.61 36.57 4.59
N GLY A 511 -16.99 36.85 5.84
CA GLY A 511 -17.73 35.91 6.69
C GLY A 511 -16.88 34.78 7.27
N ASP A 512 -17.55 33.89 8.01
CA ASP A 512 -16.94 32.71 8.61
C ASP A 512 -16.76 31.60 7.55
N PRO A 513 -15.66 30.82 7.61
CA PRO A 513 -15.51 29.65 6.76
C PRO A 513 -16.53 28.57 7.13
N VAL A 514 -16.85 27.71 6.16
CA VAL A 514 -17.73 26.56 6.36
C VAL A 514 -16.87 25.29 6.45
N ASP A 515 -17.14 24.45 7.44
CA ASP A 515 -16.51 23.14 7.67
C ASP A 515 -17.55 22.12 8.17
N GLY A 516 -17.10 20.89 8.40
CA GLY A 516 -17.93 19.77 8.87
C GLY A 516 -18.78 19.12 7.77
N ALA A 517 -19.65 18.20 8.19
CA ALA A 517 -20.64 17.58 7.32
C ALA A 517 -21.96 18.38 7.35
N PHE A 518 -22.42 18.85 6.18
CA PHE A 518 -23.63 19.66 6.05
C PHE A 518 -24.37 19.34 4.76
N ALA A 519 -25.68 19.15 4.86
CA ALA A 519 -26.57 19.03 3.70
C ALA A 519 -26.84 20.41 3.08
N TRP A 520 -27.48 20.43 1.90
CA TRP A 520 -27.87 21.65 1.20
C TRP A 520 -28.50 22.70 2.14
N ALA A 521 -27.81 23.82 2.28
CA ALA A 521 -28.27 24.99 3.00
C ALA A 521 -27.83 26.27 2.31
N GLN A 522 -28.71 27.26 2.27
CA GLN A 522 -28.33 28.57 1.77
C GLN A 522 -27.39 29.27 2.75
N LYS A 523 -26.27 29.79 2.24
CA LYS A 523 -25.33 30.64 2.95
C LYS A 523 -25.27 32.01 2.28
N SER A 524 -24.97 33.03 3.08
CA SER A 524 -24.86 34.42 2.65
C SER A 524 -23.59 35.02 3.23
N TRP A 525 -22.79 35.65 2.37
CA TRP A 525 -21.56 36.33 2.75
C TRP A 525 -21.71 37.83 2.49
N ASP A 526 -21.47 38.63 3.52
CA ASP A 526 -21.61 40.09 3.46
C ASP A 526 -20.45 40.74 2.71
N LEU A 527 -20.77 41.50 1.67
CA LEU A 527 -19.86 42.28 0.85
C LEU A 527 -20.12 43.79 0.99
N SER A 528 -20.93 44.23 1.96
CA SER A 528 -21.31 45.65 2.12
C SER A 528 -20.11 46.59 2.30
N ALA A 529 -18.98 46.10 2.83
CA ALA A 529 -17.72 46.85 2.91
C ALA A 529 -17.15 47.27 1.54
N TYR A 530 -17.59 46.64 0.45
CA TYR A 530 -17.13 46.86 -0.92
C TYR A 530 -18.18 47.55 -1.81
N GLN A 531 -19.25 48.07 -1.22
CA GLN A 531 -20.29 48.80 -1.96
C GLN A 531 -19.71 49.95 -2.80
N GLY A 532 -20.29 50.20 -3.97
CA GLY A 532 -19.81 51.23 -4.89
C GLY A 532 -18.57 50.85 -5.72
N GLN A 533 -18.06 49.62 -5.60
CA GLN A 533 -16.89 49.13 -6.34
C GLN A 533 -17.23 47.92 -7.21
N SER A 534 -16.40 47.63 -8.20
CA SER A 534 -16.37 46.31 -8.84
C SER A 534 -15.18 45.54 -8.26
N VAL A 535 -15.43 44.31 -7.79
CA VAL A 535 -14.44 43.49 -7.08
C VAL A 535 -14.31 42.11 -7.71
N GLN A 536 -13.17 41.46 -7.53
CA GLN A 536 -13.07 40.03 -7.78
C GLN A 536 -13.53 39.27 -6.54
N PHE A 537 -14.35 38.25 -6.75
CA PHE A 537 -14.87 37.38 -5.72
C PHE A 537 -14.51 35.93 -6.06
N ARG A 538 -14.25 35.09 -5.04
CA ARG A 538 -14.13 33.65 -5.23
C ARG A 538 -14.62 32.85 -4.04
N PHE A 539 -15.12 31.65 -4.34
CA PHE A 539 -15.14 30.55 -3.39
C PHE A 539 -13.80 29.81 -3.44
N ARG A 540 -13.34 29.30 -2.30
CA ARG A 540 -12.10 28.52 -2.21
C ARG A 540 -12.26 27.37 -1.21
N VAL A 541 -12.11 26.14 -1.68
CA VAL A 541 -12.00 24.94 -0.83
C VAL A 541 -10.53 24.66 -0.61
N SER A 542 -10.12 24.61 0.66
CA SER A 542 -8.76 24.31 1.09
C SER A 542 -8.80 23.08 1.97
N THR A 543 -8.02 22.05 1.63
CA THR A 543 -7.89 20.84 2.46
C THR A 543 -6.46 20.61 2.90
N ASP A 544 -6.27 19.93 4.03
CA ASP A 544 -4.97 19.48 4.50
C ASP A 544 -4.60 18.08 3.96
N GLY A 545 -3.51 17.51 4.45
CA GLY A 545 -3.03 16.18 4.05
C GLY A 545 -3.80 15.00 4.65
N GLY A 546 -4.82 15.27 5.49
CA GLY A 546 -5.54 14.33 6.33
C GLY A 546 -6.69 13.62 5.60
N VAL A 547 -7.93 13.90 6.01
CA VAL A 547 -9.12 13.23 5.45
C VAL A 547 -9.55 13.92 4.16
N ALA A 548 -9.74 13.14 3.09
CA ALA A 548 -10.22 13.69 1.83
C ALA A 548 -11.63 14.28 1.98
N SER A 549 -11.75 15.55 1.60
CA SER A 549 -12.97 16.34 1.77
C SER A 549 -13.46 16.90 0.44
N GLU A 550 -14.74 17.27 0.37
CA GLU A 550 -15.36 17.87 -0.81
C GLU A 550 -16.53 18.81 -0.44
N ALA A 551 -16.82 19.77 -1.32
CA ALA A 551 -17.95 20.67 -1.21
C ALA A 551 -18.61 20.96 -2.56
N TYR A 552 -19.87 21.37 -2.49
CA TYR A 552 -20.75 21.64 -3.61
C TYR A 552 -21.35 23.03 -3.49
N LEU A 553 -21.55 23.71 -4.62
CA LEU A 553 -22.17 25.03 -4.71
C LEU A 553 -23.22 25.03 -5.81
N ASP A 554 -24.36 25.64 -5.52
CA ASP A 554 -25.46 25.78 -6.49
C ASP A 554 -26.24 27.07 -6.22
N ASP A 555 -27.08 27.48 -7.19
CA ASP A 555 -28.00 28.62 -7.11
C ASP A 555 -27.33 29.90 -6.56
N ILE A 556 -26.26 30.35 -7.24
CA ILE A 556 -25.45 31.48 -6.77
C ILE A 556 -26.10 32.81 -7.18
N SER A 557 -26.33 33.72 -6.23
CA SER A 557 -26.93 35.03 -6.47
C SER A 557 -26.15 36.16 -5.82
N VAL A 558 -26.23 37.36 -6.40
CA VAL A 558 -25.71 38.59 -5.81
C VAL A 558 -26.88 39.48 -5.43
N THR A 559 -27.02 39.78 -4.15
CA THR A 559 -28.06 40.67 -3.61
C THR A 559 -27.48 42.06 -3.39
N LYS A 560 -28.16 43.10 -3.87
CA LYS A 560 -27.80 44.51 -3.65
C LYS A 560 -28.99 45.23 -3.04
N ASP A 561 -28.80 45.91 -1.91
CA ASP A 561 -29.83 46.67 -1.21
C ASP A 561 -31.12 45.87 -0.96
N GLY A 562 -30.96 44.57 -0.64
CA GLY A 562 -32.07 43.64 -0.41
C GLY A 562 -32.77 43.12 -1.66
N VAL A 563 -32.32 43.50 -2.86
CA VAL A 563 -32.83 42.98 -4.14
C VAL A 563 -31.89 41.90 -4.66
N GLU A 564 -32.39 40.67 -4.72
CA GLU A 564 -31.65 39.54 -5.28
C GLU A 564 -31.51 39.67 -6.80
N GLY A 565 -30.28 39.46 -7.29
CA GLY A 565 -29.98 39.42 -8.71
C GLY A 565 -30.44 38.14 -9.38
N THR A 566 -30.01 37.95 -10.63
CA THR A 566 -30.21 36.67 -11.32
C THR A 566 -29.45 35.55 -10.59
N ILE A 567 -30.12 34.42 -10.42
CA ILE A 567 -29.53 33.19 -9.90
C ILE A 567 -28.76 32.53 -11.05
N ASP A 568 -27.50 32.19 -10.80
CA ASP A 568 -26.73 31.26 -11.61
C ASP A 568 -26.98 29.86 -11.06
N ASP A 569 -27.87 29.12 -11.74
CA ASP A 569 -28.28 27.75 -11.43
C ASP A 569 -27.38 26.71 -12.13
N VAL A 570 -26.22 27.13 -12.66
CA VAL A 570 -25.19 26.27 -13.27
C VAL A 570 -25.61 25.58 -14.59
N GLU A 571 -26.91 25.50 -14.90
CA GLU A 571 -27.47 24.83 -16.09
C GLU A 571 -26.95 25.41 -17.42
N GLY A 572 -26.55 26.69 -17.42
CA GLY A 572 -25.93 27.37 -18.56
C GLY A 572 -24.45 27.03 -18.80
N GLY A 573 -23.85 26.19 -17.94
CA GLY A 573 -22.41 25.96 -17.88
C GLY A 573 -21.67 27.07 -17.12
N ALA A 574 -20.34 27.15 -17.29
CA ALA A 574 -19.49 27.98 -16.44
C ALA A 574 -19.76 29.50 -16.49
N GLY A 575 -20.41 30.01 -17.54
CA GLY A 575 -20.72 31.44 -17.67
C GLY A 575 -19.49 32.34 -17.50
N ALA A 576 -19.57 33.27 -16.54
CA ALA A 576 -18.48 34.19 -16.17
C ALA A 576 -17.52 33.64 -15.11
N TRP A 577 -17.81 32.46 -14.56
CA TRP A 577 -16.98 31.85 -13.53
C TRP A 577 -15.71 31.23 -14.10
N VAL A 578 -14.61 31.44 -13.38
CA VAL A 578 -13.30 30.87 -13.66
C VAL A 578 -13.01 29.84 -12.57
N ALA A 579 -13.09 28.57 -12.95
CA ALA A 579 -12.81 27.45 -12.08
C ALA A 579 -11.33 27.03 -12.15
N SER A 580 -10.77 26.71 -11.00
CA SER A 580 -9.51 25.97 -10.84
C SER A 580 -9.76 24.90 -9.78
N GLY A 581 -9.69 23.62 -10.14
CA GLY A 581 -10.08 22.50 -9.26
C GLY A 581 -11.59 22.22 -9.24
N PHE A 582 -12.44 23.26 -9.25
CA PHE A 582 -13.89 23.09 -9.40
C PHE A 582 -14.28 22.57 -10.80
N SER A 583 -15.36 21.79 -10.87
CA SER A 583 -15.98 21.30 -12.10
C SER A 583 -17.50 21.23 -11.98
N ILE A 584 -18.23 21.28 -13.09
CA ILE A 584 -19.69 21.11 -13.10
C ILE A 584 -20.02 19.62 -13.20
N ILE A 585 -20.89 19.12 -12.32
CA ILE A 585 -21.36 17.73 -12.29
C ILE A 585 -22.90 17.68 -12.21
N ASP A 586 -23.48 16.51 -12.47
CA ASP A 586 -24.93 16.25 -12.39
C ASP A 586 -25.33 15.47 -11.13
N GLY A 587 -24.60 15.66 -10.03
CA GLY A 587 -24.64 14.80 -8.86
C GLY A 587 -23.85 13.48 -9.02
N THR A 588 -23.26 13.24 -10.19
CA THR A 588 -22.40 12.07 -10.45
C THR A 588 -21.02 12.49 -10.96
N THR A 589 -20.00 11.79 -10.48
CA THR A 589 -18.63 11.89 -11.01
C THR A 589 -18.30 10.66 -11.83
N SER A 590 -17.41 10.80 -12.83
CA SER A 590 -16.91 9.65 -13.58
C SER A 590 -15.38 9.62 -13.61
N LYS A 591 -14.82 8.42 -13.56
CA LYS A 591 -13.39 8.17 -13.76
C LYS A 591 -13.18 7.09 -14.80
N GLN A 592 -12.27 7.32 -15.75
CA GLN A 592 -11.81 6.26 -16.64
C GLN A 592 -10.81 5.37 -15.94
N VAL A 593 -11.11 4.08 -15.89
CA VAL A 593 -10.23 3.06 -15.35
C VAL A 593 -9.88 2.04 -16.43
N GLN A 594 -8.79 1.32 -16.24
CA GLN A 594 -8.41 0.21 -17.10
C GLN A 594 -8.10 -1.00 -16.24
N ASP A 595 -8.80 -2.08 -16.52
CA ASP A 595 -8.56 -3.36 -15.87
C ASP A 595 -7.48 -4.15 -16.63
N VAL A 596 -6.77 -5.03 -15.94
CA VAL A 596 -5.66 -5.80 -16.52
C VAL A 596 -5.68 -7.22 -15.98
N TYR A 597 -5.55 -8.23 -16.85
CA TYR A 597 -5.18 -9.57 -16.40
C TYR A 597 -3.67 -9.76 -16.45
N TYR A 598 -3.16 -10.44 -15.43
CA TYR A 598 -1.82 -11.00 -15.42
C TYR A 598 -1.93 -12.52 -15.34
N ALA A 599 -1.07 -13.26 -16.02
CA ALA A 599 -1.01 -14.71 -15.86
C ALA A 599 0.43 -15.21 -15.82
N GLU A 600 0.76 -16.03 -14.83
CA GLU A 600 2.11 -16.51 -14.56
C GLU A 600 2.13 -18.03 -14.30
N ASN A 601 3.25 -18.70 -14.58
CA ASN A 601 3.41 -20.12 -14.28
C ASN A 601 4.10 -20.31 -12.92
N ARG A 602 3.31 -20.63 -11.88
CA ARG A 602 3.82 -20.94 -10.54
C ARG A 602 4.35 -22.37 -10.50
N VAL A 603 5.60 -22.51 -10.03
CA VAL A 603 6.33 -23.78 -10.00
C VAL A 603 7.03 -23.96 -8.65
N TYR A 604 7.20 -25.21 -8.21
CA TYR A 604 7.87 -25.52 -6.93
C TYR A 604 9.40 -25.47 -7.04
N SER A 605 9.96 -24.32 -7.40
CA SER A 605 11.41 -24.07 -7.44
C SER A 605 11.80 -22.83 -6.65
N ASN A 606 13.08 -22.72 -6.32
CA ASN A 606 13.63 -21.63 -5.49
C ASN A 606 12.78 -21.37 -4.22
N TYR A 607 12.39 -20.12 -3.96
CA TYR A 607 11.56 -19.76 -2.81
C TYR A 607 10.11 -20.27 -2.93
N ASP A 608 9.55 -20.33 -4.14
CA ASP A 608 8.22 -20.93 -4.41
C ASP A 608 8.16 -22.46 -4.17
N LYS A 609 9.27 -23.14 -3.84
CA LYS A 609 9.22 -24.47 -3.19
C LYS A 609 8.36 -24.43 -1.92
N GLY A 610 8.31 -23.27 -1.25
CA GLY A 610 7.45 -23.01 -0.11
C GLY A 610 5.98 -23.28 -0.40
N LEU A 611 5.47 -22.99 -1.60
CA LEU A 611 4.04 -23.21 -1.92
C LEU A 611 3.59 -24.66 -1.76
N LYS A 612 4.50 -25.63 -1.95
CA LYS A 612 4.17 -27.06 -1.85
C LYS A 612 3.91 -27.54 -0.43
N ALA A 613 4.56 -26.94 0.58
CA ALA A 613 4.56 -27.47 1.95
C ALA A 613 4.60 -26.41 3.05
N GLY A 614 4.66 -25.14 2.67
CA GLY A 614 4.75 -23.97 3.53
C GLY A 614 3.40 -23.39 3.95
N PRO A 615 2.36 -23.30 3.08
CA PRO A 615 1.04 -22.86 3.48
C PRO A 615 0.54 -23.65 4.68
N TYR A 616 -0.13 -22.97 5.60
CA TYR A 616 -0.44 -23.55 6.90
C TYR A 616 -1.82 -23.17 7.43
N ASN A 617 -2.35 -24.01 8.32
CA ASN A 617 -3.63 -23.81 8.97
C ASN A 617 -3.54 -24.16 10.46
N PHE A 618 -4.07 -23.28 11.32
CA PHE A 618 -4.19 -23.53 12.76
C PHE A 618 -5.39 -24.44 13.04
N GLY A 619 -5.19 -25.74 12.83
CA GLY A 619 -6.28 -26.72 12.86
C GLY A 619 -6.71 -27.19 14.26
N TRP A 620 -5.93 -26.90 15.30
CA TRP A 620 -6.12 -27.41 16.67
C TRP A 620 -6.07 -26.30 17.72
N ALA A 621 -6.55 -25.09 17.40
CA ALA A 621 -6.50 -23.93 18.31
C ALA A 621 -6.96 -24.22 19.74
N ASN A 622 -7.93 -25.13 19.94
CA ASN A 622 -8.46 -25.54 21.23
C ASN A 622 -7.60 -26.53 22.04
N THR A 623 -6.64 -27.22 21.42
CA THR A 623 -5.88 -28.32 22.04
C THR A 623 -4.38 -28.20 21.86
N ARG A 624 -3.92 -27.60 20.75
CA ARG A 624 -2.53 -27.37 20.37
C ARG A 624 -2.46 -25.99 19.68
N PRO A 625 -2.59 -24.88 20.43
CA PRO A 625 -2.79 -23.55 19.87
C PRO A 625 -1.64 -23.04 18.99
N LYS A 626 -0.41 -23.51 19.25
CA LYS A 626 0.79 -23.19 18.45
C LYS A 626 1.15 -24.25 17.41
N TRP A 627 0.21 -25.17 17.12
CA TRP A 627 0.40 -26.20 16.12
C TRP A 627 -0.36 -25.90 14.82
N VAL A 628 0.39 -25.88 13.72
CA VAL A 628 -0.13 -25.75 12.36
C VAL A 628 0.05 -27.04 11.56
N GLU A 629 -0.97 -27.38 10.77
CA GLU A 629 -0.83 -28.31 9.65
C GLU A 629 -0.34 -27.59 8.40
N ARG A 630 0.18 -28.37 7.43
CA ARG A 630 0.71 -27.90 6.16
C ARG A 630 -0.10 -28.44 5.00
N PHE A 631 -0.23 -27.65 3.94
CA PHE A 631 -0.92 -28.07 2.71
C PHE A 631 -0.32 -27.39 1.47
N PRO A 632 -0.50 -27.96 0.26
CA PRO A 632 0.02 -27.38 -0.96
C PRO A 632 -0.92 -26.33 -1.55
N TYR A 633 -0.36 -25.16 -1.84
CA TYR A 633 -0.86 -24.31 -2.90
C TYR A 633 -0.38 -24.89 -4.24
N GLN A 634 -1.30 -25.13 -5.19
CA GLN A 634 -1.06 -25.89 -6.41
C GLN A 634 -0.09 -25.17 -7.37
N ASN A 635 0.70 -25.92 -8.14
CA ASN A 635 1.48 -25.33 -9.23
C ASN A 635 0.60 -25.23 -10.50
N GLY A 636 0.86 -24.26 -11.37
CA GLY A 636 0.07 -24.08 -12.57
C GLY A 636 0.05 -22.64 -13.09
N LEU A 637 -0.81 -22.37 -14.06
CA LEU A 637 -1.11 -21.01 -14.52
C LEU A 637 -1.96 -20.32 -13.46
N LEU A 638 -1.39 -19.36 -12.73
CA LEU A 638 -2.14 -18.49 -11.84
C LEU A 638 -2.55 -17.24 -12.63
N VAL A 639 -3.84 -16.95 -12.67
CA VAL A 639 -4.38 -15.74 -13.29
C VAL A 639 -4.68 -14.75 -12.17
N TRP A 640 -4.30 -13.49 -12.37
CA TRP A 640 -4.60 -12.37 -11.50
C TRP A 640 -5.42 -11.34 -12.26
N PHE A 641 -6.36 -10.70 -11.57
CA PHE A 641 -7.17 -9.62 -12.09
C PHE A 641 -6.89 -8.35 -11.30
N SER A 642 -6.38 -7.33 -12.00
CA SER A 642 -6.22 -5.98 -11.48
C SER A 642 -7.40 -5.14 -11.93
N ASN A 643 -8.23 -4.71 -10.98
CA ASN A 643 -9.36 -3.83 -11.26
C ASN A 643 -8.91 -2.38 -11.06
N GLY A 644 -8.92 -1.59 -12.13
CA GLY A 644 -8.42 -0.22 -12.15
C GLY A 644 -9.25 0.76 -11.30
N GLU A 645 -10.39 0.30 -10.78
CA GLU A 645 -11.26 1.06 -9.89
C GLU A 645 -10.72 1.19 -8.47
N TYR A 646 -9.95 0.20 -8.00
CA TYR A 646 -9.52 0.09 -6.61
C TYR A 646 -8.03 0.40 -6.41
N ALA A 647 -7.71 0.94 -5.23
CA ALA A 647 -6.35 1.25 -4.82
C ALA A 647 -5.76 0.21 -3.86
N ASP A 648 -6.60 -0.67 -3.31
CA ASP A 648 -6.30 -1.65 -2.27
C ASP A 648 -7.03 -2.98 -2.55
N ASN A 649 -6.77 -4.01 -1.73
CA ASN A 649 -7.42 -5.32 -1.80
C ASN A 649 -8.37 -5.58 -0.61
N ASN A 650 -9.02 -4.53 -0.10
CA ASN A 650 -9.98 -4.63 0.99
C ASN A 650 -11.32 -5.19 0.51
N THR A 651 -11.31 -6.47 0.15
CA THR A 651 -12.50 -7.22 -0.28
C THR A 651 -13.63 -7.23 0.77
N SER A 652 -13.32 -6.94 2.04
CA SER A 652 -14.29 -6.67 3.09
C SER A 652 -15.16 -5.45 2.80
N ALA A 653 -14.57 -4.41 2.21
CA ALA A 653 -15.24 -3.17 1.78
C ALA A 653 -15.82 -3.28 0.37
N HIS A 654 -15.12 -3.97 -0.55
CA HIS A 654 -15.56 -4.16 -1.94
C HIS A 654 -15.48 -5.64 -2.37
N PRO A 655 -16.46 -6.48 -1.97
CA PRO A 655 -16.41 -7.92 -2.23
C PRO A 655 -16.27 -8.28 -3.71
N GLY A 656 -15.31 -9.14 -4.04
CA GLY A 656 -14.98 -9.55 -5.40
C GLY A 656 -14.10 -8.57 -6.19
N GLY A 657 -13.85 -7.36 -5.67
CA GLY A 657 -13.00 -6.34 -6.27
C GLY A 657 -11.70 -6.12 -5.50
N GLY A 658 -10.69 -5.58 -6.17
CA GLY A 658 -9.44 -5.19 -5.53
C GLY A 658 -8.39 -4.71 -6.55
N LEU A 659 -7.35 -4.05 -6.04
CA LEU A 659 -6.18 -3.61 -6.80
C LEU A 659 -5.60 -4.74 -7.65
N ILE A 660 -5.44 -5.94 -7.08
CA ILE A 660 -4.92 -7.13 -7.74
C ILE A 660 -5.30 -8.39 -6.93
N LEU A 661 -6.21 -9.22 -7.45
CA LEU A 661 -6.66 -10.45 -6.81
C LEU A 661 -6.39 -11.69 -7.70
N PRO A 662 -6.00 -12.84 -7.13
CA PRO A 662 -5.93 -14.07 -7.92
C PRO A 662 -7.34 -14.54 -8.28
N VAL A 663 -7.47 -15.14 -9.46
CA VAL A 663 -8.69 -15.76 -9.94
C VAL A 663 -8.63 -17.24 -9.59
N ASP A 664 -9.47 -17.65 -8.65
CA ASP A 664 -9.55 -19.04 -8.22
C ASP A 664 -10.33 -19.89 -9.22
N ALA A 665 -9.66 -20.86 -9.87
CA ALA A 665 -10.31 -21.82 -10.77
C ALA A 665 -11.48 -22.61 -10.12
N ARG A 666 -11.53 -22.71 -8.79
CA ARG A 666 -12.57 -23.42 -8.02
C ARG A 666 -13.06 -22.54 -6.85
N PRO A 667 -13.74 -21.41 -7.12
CA PRO A 667 -14.02 -20.36 -6.14
C PRO A 667 -15.00 -20.75 -5.01
N LYS A 668 -15.54 -21.98 -5.03
CA LYS A 668 -16.60 -22.40 -4.12
C LYS A 668 -16.08 -22.50 -2.69
N ALA A 669 -16.82 -21.93 -1.75
CA ALA A 669 -16.49 -21.96 -0.34
C ALA A 669 -16.41 -23.38 0.22
N VAL A 670 -15.31 -23.67 0.91
CA VAL A 670 -15.09 -24.88 1.69
C VAL A 670 -15.68 -24.66 3.07
N LYS A 671 -16.53 -25.60 3.51
CA LYS A 671 -17.23 -25.53 4.80
C LYS A 671 -16.85 -26.70 5.69
N PHE A 672 -16.58 -26.41 6.95
CA PHE A 672 -16.45 -27.40 7.99
C PHE A 672 -17.83 -27.99 8.36
N PRO A 673 -17.89 -29.16 9.02
CA PRO A 673 -19.16 -29.79 9.43
C PRO A 673 -20.02 -28.93 10.37
N ASP A 674 -19.42 -27.98 11.09
CA ASP A 674 -20.10 -27.01 11.97
C ASP A 674 -20.67 -25.80 11.21
N GLY A 675 -20.47 -25.72 9.90
CA GLY A 675 -20.90 -24.62 9.04
C GLY A 675 -19.90 -23.48 8.92
N ALA A 676 -18.80 -23.49 9.67
CA ALA A 676 -17.76 -22.48 9.55
C ALA A 676 -17.06 -22.57 8.19
N LEU A 677 -16.68 -21.42 7.63
CA LEU A 677 -15.90 -21.38 6.39
C LEU A 677 -14.43 -21.66 6.67
N LEU A 678 -13.75 -22.27 5.69
CA LEU A 678 -12.31 -22.23 5.62
C LEU A 678 -11.86 -20.79 5.38
N GLY A 679 -10.83 -20.32 6.10
CA GLY A 679 -10.33 -18.96 5.97
C GLY A 679 -9.88 -18.63 4.53
N ASN A 680 -10.01 -17.35 4.15
CA ASN A 680 -9.82 -16.91 2.76
C ASN A 680 -8.38 -17.07 2.31
N ARG A 681 -7.42 -16.98 3.23
CA ARG A 681 -6.02 -17.32 2.96
C ARG A 681 -5.74 -18.81 2.69
N ARG A 682 -6.68 -19.72 2.92
CA ARG A 682 -6.51 -21.16 2.63
C ARG A 682 -7.31 -21.60 1.41
N GLN A 683 -8.41 -20.92 1.13
CA GLN A 683 -9.31 -21.23 0.02
C GLN A 683 -8.63 -21.30 -1.36
N PRO A 684 -7.79 -20.34 -1.79
CA PRO A 684 -7.25 -20.30 -3.15
C PRO A 684 -6.05 -21.23 -3.31
N PHE A 685 -5.98 -22.32 -2.52
CA PHE A 685 -4.90 -23.30 -2.62
C PHE A 685 -4.90 -23.99 -3.98
N ASP A 686 -6.04 -24.09 -4.66
CA ASP A 686 -6.20 -24.72 -5.97
C ASP A 686 -6.64 -23.76 -7.08
N ALA A 687 -6.29 -22.48 -6.92
CA ALA A 687 -6.61 -21.40 -7.84
C ALA A 687 -6.05 -21.58 -9.27
N THR A 688 -4.99 -22.37 -9.43
CA THR A 688 -4.28 -22.50 -10.70
C THR A 688 -5.06 -23.26 -11.78
N PHE A 689 -4.92 -22.80 -13.02
CA PHE A 689 -5.35 -23.46 -14.23
C PHE A 689 -4.23 -24.34 -14.79
N GLY A 690 -4.57 -25.49 -15.40
CA GLY A 690 -3.55 -26.38 -15.94
C GLY A 690 -4.07 -27.73 -16.43
N GLN A 691 -3.14 -28.63 -16.71
CA GLN A 691 -3.43 -29.99 -17.20
C GLN A 691 -3.35 -31.04 -16.08
N GLU A 692 -3.07 -30.62 -14.85
CA GLU A 692 -2.88 -31.48 -13.70
C GLU A 692 -4.12 -31.54 -12.82
N ARG A 693 -4.31 -32.69 -12.17
CA ARG A 693 -5.30 -32.82 -11.10
C ARG A 693 -4.79 -32.11 -9.85
N THR A 694 -5.69 -31.62 -9.02
CA THR A 694 -5.32 -31.07 -7.71
C THR A 694 -4.89 -32.19 -6.76
N ASP A 695 -4.01 -31.86 -5.82
CA ASP A 695 -3.71 -32.73 -4.68
C ASP A 695 -4.94 -32.91 -3.78
N MET A 696 -4.99 -34.02 -3.05
CA MET A 696 -5.95 -34.20 -1.96
C MET A 696 -5.46 -33.45 -0.72
N VAL A 697 -6.33 -32.66 -0.11
CA VAL A 697 -6.00 -31.83 1.06
C VAL A 697 -7.03 -32.06 2.16
N THR A 698 -6.57 -32.10 3.41
CA THR A 698 -7.43 -32.11 4.59
C THR A 698 -7.15 -30.86 5.40
N PHE A 699 -8.20 -30.12 5.73
CA PHE A 699 -8.14 -28.98 6.64
C PHE A 699 -8.82 -29.36 7.95
N HIS A 700 -8.26 -28.93 9.08
CA HIS A 700 -8.84 -29.11 10.40
C HIS A 700 -9.30 -27.77 10.99
N ARG A 701 -10.33 -27.84 11.82
CA ARG A 701 -10.77 -26.76 12.71
C ARG A 701 -11.11 -27.37 14.06
N ASN A 702 -10.41 -26.95 15.11
CA ASN A 702 -10.54 -27.52 16.45
C ASN A 702 -10.44 -29.07 16.47
N GLY A 703 -9.60 -29.63 15.60
CA GLY A 703 -9.39 -31.06 15.42
C GLY A 703 -10.40 -31.78 14.51
N TYR A 704 -11.45 -31.11 14.03
CA TYR A 704 -12.41 -31.68 13.08
C TYR A 704 -11.99 -31.42 11.65
N GLY A 705 -11.85 -32.47 10.85
CA GLY A 705 -11.33 -32.41 9.48
C GLY A 705 -12.41 -32.32 8.40
N VAL A 706 -12.12 -31.57 7.33
CA VAL A 706 -12.78 -31.63 6.03
C VAL A 706 -11.75 -32.02 4.97
N THR A 707 -12.02 -33.08 4.19
CA THR A 707 -11.12 -33.57 3.15
C THR A 707 -11.64 -33.23 1.77
N LEU A 708 -10.87 -32.45 1.02
CA LEU A 708 -11.08 -32.17 -0.39
C LEU A 708 -10.34 -33.23 -1.21
N LYS A 709 -11.09 -34.04 -1.96
CA LYS A 709 -10.52 -35.05 -2.86
C LYS A 709 -9.84 -34.37 -4.05
N SER A 710 -8.83 -35.05 -4.60
CA SER A 710 -8.22 -34.66 -5.87
C SER A 710 -9.29 -34.43 -6.95
N ALA A 711 -9.29 -33.24 -7.55
CA ALA A 711 -10.24 -32.83 -8.58
C ALA A 711 -9.61 -32.89 -9.99
N PRO A 712 -10.42 -33.08 -11.05
CA PRO A 712 -9.93 -32.98 -12.44
C PRO A 712 -9.30 -31.62 -12.76
N ALA A 713 -8.40 -31.62 -13.74
CA ALA A 713 -7.73 -30.43 -14.25
C ALA A 713 -8.72 -29.43 -14.89
N ILE A 714 -8.45 -28.13 -14.73
CA ILE A 714 -9.16 -27.04 -15.40
C ILE A 714 -8.13 -26.27 -16.25
N PRO A 715 -8.02 -26.53 -17.56
CA PRO A 715 -6.95 -25.97 -18.37
C PRO A 715 -7.24 -24.57 -18.91
N THR A 716 -8.45 -24.05 -18.72
CA THR A 716 -8.89 -22.79 -19.35
C THR A 716 -9.46 -21.86 -18.30
N PHE A 717 -8.89 -20.66 -18.22
CA PHE A 717 -9.55 -19.49 -17.69
C PHE A 717 -10.47 -18.89 -18.77
N ASP A 718 -11.69 -18.53 -18.39
CA ASP A 718 -12.74 -17.99 -19.28
C ASP A 718 -13.58 -16.95 -18.51
N ASP A 719 -13.36 -15.67 -18.82
CA ASP A 719 -14.04 -14.57 -18.12
C ASP A 719 -15.41 -14.18 -18.72
N THR A 720 -15.98 -14.97 -19.64
CA THR A 720 -17.26 -14.62 -20.29
C THR A 720 -18.41 -14.42 -19.31
N ASN A 721 -18.33 -14.99 -18.12
CA ASN A 721 -19.19 -14.71 -16.99
C ASN A 721 -18.42 -13.92 -15.92
N GLN A 722 -18.82 -12.67 -15.70
CA GLN A 722 -18.22 -11.76 -14.72
C GLN A 722 -18.14 -12.36 -13.31
N LEU A 723 -19.12 -13.17 -12.91
CA LEU A 723 -19.19 -13.81 -11.59
C LEU A 723 -18.77 -15.29 -11.65
N GLY A 724 -18.17 -15.75 -12.75
CA GLY A 724 -17.78 -17.15 -12.93
C GLY A 724 -16.73 -17.65 -11.94
N TYR A 725 -15.95 -16.72 -11.36
CA TYR A 725 -14.89 -16.98 -10.40
C TYR A 725 -15.14 -16.31 -9.04
N TRP A 726 -16.41 -16.00 -8.74
CA TRP A 726 -16.84 -15.40 -7.49
C TRP A 726 -17.95 -16.23 -6.83
N ASP A 727 -17.87 -16.42 -5.52
CA ASP A 727 -18.86 -17.15 -4.72
C ASP A 727 -19.50 -16.23 -3.68
N ALA A 728 -20.80 -15.96 -3.86
CA ALA A 728 -21.60 -15.16 -2.93
C ALA A 728 -21.63 -15.71 -1.51
N SER A 729 -21.36 -17.01 -1.30
CA SER A 729 -21.32 -17.62 0.03
C SER A 729 -20.01 -17.38 0.79
N ASN A 730 -18.96 -16.92 0.09
CA ASN A 730 -17.72 -16.40 0.68
C ASN A 730 -17.18 -15.25 -0.20
N PRO A 731 -17.82 -14.08 -0.14
CA PRO A 731 -17.67 -13.03 -1.15
C PRO A 731 -16.31 -12.31 -1.10
N TRP A 732 -15.54 -12.51 -0.03
CA TRP A 732 -14.20 -11.91 0.15
C TRP A 732 -13.06 -12.79 -0.39
N ALA A 733 -13.29 -14.10 -0.54
CA ALA A 733 -12.24 -15.06 -0.93
C ALA A 733 -11.99 -15.15 -2.44
N SER A 734 -12.91 -14.63 -3.26
CA SER A 734 -13.02 -14.94 -4.68
C SER A 734 -13.22 -13.67 -5.50
N THR A 735 -13.08 -13.75 -6.82
CA THR A 735 -12.82 -12.57 -7.68
C THR A 735 -13.90 -12.41 -8.74
N ALA A 736 -14.53 -11.24 -8.79
CA ALA A 736 -15.39 -10.84 -9.90
C ALA A 736 -14.50 -10.34 -11.05
N VAL A 737 -14.52 -11.05 -12.18
CA VAL A 737 -13.66 -10.79 -13.34
C VAL A 737 -14.31 -9.77 -14.28
N SER A 738 -13.70 -9.44 -15.43
CA SER A 738 -14.17 -8.32 -16.27
C SER A 738 -15.43 -8.60 -17.09
N GLY A 739 -15.73 -9.86 -17.44
CA GLY A 739 -16.86 -10.20 -18.31
C GLY A 739 -16.61 -10.03 -19.81
N LEU A 740 -15.39 -9.70 -20.26
CA LEU A 740 -15.13 -9.23 -21.63
C LEU A 740 -14.87 -10.34 -22.67
N GLY A 741 -14.79 -11.60 -22.26
CA GLY A 741 -14.52 -12.74 -23.14
C GLY A 741 -13.04 -13.02 -23.41
N VAL A 742 -12.14 -12.66 -22.50
CA VAL A 742 -10.77 -13.14 -22.45
C VAL A 742 -10.75 -14.60 -22.00
N THR A 743 -10.01 -15.43 -22.75
CA THR A 743 -9.71 -16.80 -22.35
C THR A 743 -8.20 -17.04 -22.37
N MET A 744 -7.71 -17.82 -21.41
CA MET A 744 -6.32 -18.28 -21.35
C MET A 744 -6.31 -19.78 -21.17
N LYS A 745 -5.94 -20.51 -22.22
CA LYS A 745 -5.93 -21.97 -22.22
C LYS A 745 -4.50 -22.51 -22.19
N VAL A 746 -4.18 -23.31 -21.18
CA VAL A 746 -2.98 -24.13 -21.14
C VAL A 746 -3.11 -25.28 -22.15
N VAL A 747 -2.47 -25.11 -23.30
CA VAL A 747 -2.49 -26.09 -24.42
C VAL A 747 -1.54 -27.24 -24.13
N GLN A 748 -0.39 -26.95 -23.53
CA GLN A 748 0.64 -27.92 -23.22
C GLN A 748 1.45 -27.46 -22.01
N THR A 749 1.77 -28.39 -21.13
CA THR A 749 2.74 -28.22 -20.04
C THR A 749 3.92 -29.14 -20.28
N SER A 750 5.17 -28.66 -20.09
CA SER A 750 6.35 -29.51 -20.17
C SER A 750 6.33 -30.58 -19.06
N SER A 751 7.02 -31.70 -19.27
CA SER A 751 7.04 -32.81 -18.29
C SER A 751 7.59 -32.41 -16.91
N ASN A 752 8.52 -31.46 -16.88
CA ASN A 752 9.07 -30.88 -15.64
C ASN A 752 8.24 -29.68 -15.11
N LYS A 753 7.13 -29.33 -15.76
CA LYS A 753 6.19 -28.26 -15.40
C LYS A 753 6.73 -26.82 -15.49
N GLU A 754 7.98 -26.66 -15.90
CA GLU A 754 8.63 -25.35 -15.95
C GLU A 754 8.17 -24.46 -17.11
N ASN A 755 7.58 -25.04 -18.17
CA ASN A 755 7.15 -24.30 -19.33
C ASN A 755 5.70 -24.63 -19.69
N MET A 756 4.95 -23.61 -20.10
CA MET A 756 3.58 -23.73 -20.56
C MET A 756 3.37 -23.06 -21.91
N LEU A 757 2.65 -23.73 -22.79
CA LEU A 757 2.13 -23.12 -24.01
C LEU A 757 0.70 -22.65 -23.74
N VAL A 758 0.50 -21.35 -23.63
CA VAL A 758 -0.79 -20.72 -23.28
C VAL A 758 -1.37 -20.04 -24.51
N ARG A 759 -2.59 -20.40 -24.89
CA ARG A 759 -3.34 -19.68 -25.93
C ARG A 759 -4.22 -18.63 -25.28
N VAL A 760 -3.92 -17.37 -25.56
CA VAL A 760 -4.74 -16.22 -25.15
C VAL A 760 -5.65 -15.86 -26.32
N THR A 761 -6.95 -15.76 -26.04
CA THR A 761 -7.97 -15.32 -27.00
C THR A 761 -8.75 -14.19 -26.37
N THR A 762 -8.95 -13.12 -27.12
CA THR A 762 -9.82 -11.99 -26.73
C THR A 762 -10.88 -11.80 -27.81
N LYS A 763 -12.03 -11.22 -27.46
CA LYS A 763 -13.09 -10.94 -28.44
C LYS A 763 -12.73 -9.86 -29.44
#